data_AF-A0A0H2R8S5-F1
#
_entry.id   AF-A0A0H2R8S5-F1
#
_cell.length_a   1.000
_cell.length_b   1.000
_cell.length_c   1.000
_cell.angle_alpha   90.00
_cell.angle_beta   90.00
_cell.angle_gamma   90.00
#
_symmetry.space_group_name_H-M   'P 1'
#
loop_
_entity.id
_entity.type
_entity.pdbx_description
1 polymer ?
#
loop_
_entity_poly.entity_id
_entity_poly.type
_entity_poly.pdbx_seq_one_letter_code
_entity_poly.pdbx_strand_id
1 'polypeptide(L)'
;MMPSKGIDFYSYIALPSTEIRFTGPNVTRTSNASNNFTNGHLEIEADNPSRSFTGTFQWDVIRNGSTICTRKQHINSLTGNLDGGDFTNIMTTPAVVGPGYTITYGYYHSGSGISGLTKSDQAWVTVTPSLSDWMGDVTPNGSTAADKPFSTFVLAAAHDAGMNTTDGIKLVTNDVASPIFLSALSVLLPVPGIVKLLETKAVDIMIDLAMTQKDSFASMLENGVRYFDFRPAYLLPAVRKIVSTNDDTLYHTHLVIPGARFDTFLNDVVSFLKAHPTEIVVVRTCADGIKVCEVPSSDVITRFAVQATQGSGITLGDRSSFQKPISALRASGTRIILVQSNPKYDSYSDGAYATLNPTTIVDSFAQMNSSSQQGKDFTVLQCQGTCTSIKDVIVYTAATASKSNSPLMSTKAKFDESTLPWIRENALRNLTANQNIIIMNDFIDGATTHTAFELSQMRFASTPSAAVASSEMTSQVAATHQTASPRTSIQVQKSAFQQFSGAGVSQLQAAGVGSSPQLGAQVGGSQSQSAQAGASQAQTAPSGAATGFLHTTILDSAFVRPSGPDASPSQQPEPALAHPLFEQKNAIQQFSGAGSSQTQSAQVGSSLPSWGQGSGSQSQAARSGSAQTGGFPSNVAGGFLHPFGVKTAALPPTESDTLPSIVDPAQAKAQDDLEETKRNEALLRSVIAEHSARS
;
A
#
# COMPACT_ATOMS: atom_id res chain seq x y z
N MET A 1 29.22 -23.06 15.79
CA MET A 1 28.83 -21.80 15.15
C MET A 1 28.65 -20.77 16.26
N MET A 2 28.83 -19.49 15.97
CA MET A 2 28.34 -18.44 16.88
C MET A 2 26.83 -18.28 16.64
N PRO A 3 26.03 -17.83 17.63
CA PRO A 3 24.64 -17.46 17.38
C PRO A 3 24.56 -16.28 16.41
N SER A 4 23.66 -16.35 15.44
CA SER A 4 23.41 -15.31 14.45
C SER A 4 21.92 -15.11 14.20
N LYS A 5 21.55 -13.90 13.77
CA LYS A 5 20.22 -13.56 13.28
C LYS A 5 20.29 -13.18 11.79
N GLY A 6 19.65 -13.98 10.94
CA GLY A 6 19.56 -13.70 9.51
C GLY A 6 18.70 -12.47 9.19
N ILE A 7 19.10 -11.72 8.18
CA ILE A 7 18.35 -10.60 7.58
C ILE A 7 18.30 -10.77 6.06
N ASP A 8 17.10 -10.77 5.51
CA ASP A 8 16.85 -10.68 4.08
C ASP A 8 16.77 -9.18 3.70
N PHE A 9 17.70 -8.67 2.90
CA PHE A 9 17.72 -7.27 2.47
C PHE A 9 17.25 -7.11 1.02
N TYR A 10 16.60 -5.99 0.72
CA TYR A 10 15.99 -5.70 -0.58
C TYR A 10 16.29 -4.26 -1.02
N SER A 11 16.50 -4.04 -2.32
CA SER A 11 16.82 -2.70 -2.82
C SER A 11 16.34 -2.37 -4.23
N TYR A 12 15.99 -1.09 -4.41
CA TYR A 12 15.64 -0.48 -5.69
C TYR A 12 16.30 0.90 -5.82
N ILE A 13 16.95 1.18 -6.94
CA ILE A 13 17.75 2.39 -7.19
C ILE A 13 17.46 2.90 -8.61
N ALA A 14 16.55 3.87 -8.71
CA ALA A 14 16.30 4.62 -9.94
C ALA A 14 17.24 5.83 -10.11
N LEU A 15 17.88 6.28 -9.03
CA LEU A 15 18.73 7.47 -9.02
C LEU A 15 20.14 7.17 -9.57
N PRO A 16 20.61 7.85 -10.64
CA PRO A 16 21.95 7.64 -11.18
C PRO A 16 23.07 7.93 -10.16
N SER A 17 24.24 7.32 -10.40
CA SER A 17 25.46 7.46 -9.57
C SER A 17 25.23 7.20 -8.07
N THR A 18 24.32 6.26 -7.75
CA THR A 18 23.94 5.91 -6.39
C THR A 18 24.14 4.41 -6.14
N GLU A 19 24.70 4.06 -4.99
CA GLU A 19 24.76 2.71 -4.44
C GLU A 19 24.06 2.65 -3.07
N ILE A 20 23.56 1.47 -2.71
CA ILE A 20 23.12 1.16 -1.34
C ILE A 20 24.04 0.06 -0.82
N ARG A 21 24.68 0.32 0.32
CA ARG A 21 25.59 -0.59 0.98
C ARG A 21 24.91 -1.18 2.20
N PHE A 22 24.82 -2.50 2.28
CA PHE A 22 24.30 -3.25 3.42
C PHE A 22 25.47 -3.89 4.17
N THR A 23 25.58 -3.65 5.47
CA THR A 23 26.71 -4.03 6.32
C THR A 23 26.21 -4.81 7.53
N GLY A 24 26.95 -5.86 7.89
CA GLY A 24 26.84 -6.58 9.15
C GLY A 24 28.22 -6.90 9.71
N PRO A 25 28.30 -7.63 10.83
CA PRO A 25 29.58 -8.05 11.41
C PRO A 25 30.43 -8.81 10.38
N ASN A 26 31.62 -8.30 10.08
CA ASN A 26 32.57 -8.88 9.12
C ASN A 26 32.07 -9.01 7.66
N VAL A 27 30.91 -8.44 7.29
CA VAL A 27 30.29 -8.62 5.97
C VAL A 27 29.74 -7.31 5.39
N THR A 28 29.91 -7.12 4.08
CA THR A 28 29.34 -5.99 3.35
C THR A 28 28.87 -6.45 1.97
N ARG A 29 27.72 -5.92 1.53
CA ARG A 29 27.12 -6.11 0.20
C ARG A 29 26.77 -4.73 -0.37
N THR A 30 26.85 -4.56 -1.68
CA THR A 30 26.52 -3.30 -2.35
C THR A 30 25.60 -3.56 -3.54
N SER A 31 24.45 -2.91 -3.54
CA SER A 31 23.54 -2.81 -4.68
C SER A 31 23.72 -1.47 -5.40
N ASN A 32 23.49 -1.42 -6.71
CA ASN A 32 23.57 -0.20 -7.51
C ASN A 32 22.52 -0.20 -8.63
N ALA A 33 22.32 0.94 -9.28
CA ALA A 33 21.26 1.18 -10.27
C ALA A 33 21.24 0.26 -11.50
N SER A 34 22.31 -0.51 -11.81
CA SER A 34 22.24 -1.50 -12.90
C SER A 34 21.37 -2.71 -12.55
N ASN A 35 21.20 -3.01 -11.26
CA ASN A 35 20.56 -4.21 -10.75
C ASN A 35 19.36 -3.83 -9.87
N ASN A 36 18.28 -3.37 -10.51
CA ASN A 36 17.04 -2.98 -9.85
C ASN A 36 16.20 -4.20 -9.42
N PHE A 37 15.51 -4.07 -8.28
CA PHE A 37 14.87 -5.19 -7.56
C PHE A 37 15.88 -6.29 -7.21
N THR A 38 16.92 -5.91 -6.47
CA THR A 38 17.91 -6.83 -5.92
C THR A 38 17.55 -7.22 -4.50
N ASN A 39 17.67 -8.51 -4.19
CA ASN A 39 17.65 -9.03 -2.82
C ASN A 39 19.03 -9.58 -2.40
N GLY A 40 19.14 -9.97 -1.13
CA GLY A 40 20.29 -10.69 -0.59
C GLY A 40 20.09 -11.03 0.88
N HIS A 41 21.09 -11.68 1.48
CA HIS A 41 21.04 -12.13 2.87
C HIS A 41 22.33 -11.79 3.63
N LEU A 42 22.20 -11.42 4.91
CA LEU A 42 23.28 -11.25 5.88
C LEU A 42 22.95 -12.03 7.15
N GLU A 43 23.96 -12.67 7.77
CA GLU A 43 23.86 -13.21 9.12
C GLU A 43 24.48 -12.21 10.10
N ILE A 44 23.71 -11.74 11.09
CA ILE A 44 24.19 -10.82 12.13
C ILE A 44 24.65 -11.64 13.33
N GLU A 45 25.97 -11.90 13.38
CA GLU A 45 26.68 -12.39 14.57
C GLU A 45 26.81 -11.28 15.62
N ALA A 46 27.49 -11.53 16.75
CA ALA A 46 27.76 -10.49 17.74
C ALA A 46 29.00 -9.64 17.38
N ASP A 47 28.94 -8.32 17.60
CA ASP A 47 30.08 -7.41 17.36
C ASP A 47 31.26 -7.69 18.32
N ASN A 48 30.98 -8.26 19.50
CA ASN A 48 31.98 -8.76 20.43
C ASN A 48 31.43 -9.95 21.27
N PRO A 49 31.50 -11.19 20.77
CA PRO A 49 30.91 -12.37 21.42
C PRO A 49 31.53 -12.73 22.78
N SER A 50 32.61 -12.06 23.20
CA SER A 50 33.18 -12.20 24.55
C SER A 50 32.52 -11.31 25.61
N ARG A 51 31.63 -10.39 25.22
CA ARG A 51 31.03 -9.38 26.11
C ARG A 51 29.54 -9.13 25.87
N SER A 52 29.05 -9.30 24.65
CA SER A 52 27.66 -9.08 24.26
C SER A 52 27.25 -10.05 23.16
N PHE A 53 25.96 -10.38 23.07
CA PHE A 53 25.39 -11.05 21.89
C PHE A 53 24.87 -10.06 20.85
N THR A 54 24.90 -8.76 21.14
CA THR A 54 24.49 -7.71 20.21
C THR A 54 25.45 -7.60 19.03
N GLY A 55 24.91 -7.61 17.82
CA GLY A 55 25.56 -7.24 16.56
C GLY A 55 24.88 -6.04 15.90
N THR A 56 25.55 -5.42 14.94
CA THR A 56 25.02 -4.24 14.23
C THR A 56 24.76 -4.54 12.75
N PHE A 57 23.49 -4.44 12.34
CA PHE A 57 23.10 -4.26 10.94
C PHE A 57 23.10 -2.77 10.61
N GLN A 58 23.61 -2.41 9.43
CA GLN A 58 23.62 -1.03 8.94
C GLN A 58 23.33 -1.00 7.44
N TRP A 59 22.69 0.07 6.96
CA TRP A 59 22.79 0.43 5.55
C TRP A 59 23.17 1.91 5.35
N ASP A 60 23.86 2.15 4.24
CA ASP A 60 24.29 3.47 3.78
C ASP A 60 23.81 3.69 2.34
N VAL A 61 23.15 4.82 2.07
CA VAL A 61 22.89 5.31 0.71
C VAL A 61 24.00 6.27 0.34
N ILE A 62 24.73 5.95 -0.73
CA ILE A 62 25.93 6.68 -1.16
C ILE A 62 25.71 7.18 -2.58
N ARG A 63 25.77 8.50 -2.77
CA ARG A 63 25.57 9.18 -4.06
C ARG A 63 26.81 9.98 -4.42
N ASN A 64 27.33 9.79 -5.64
CA ASN A 64 28.59 10.38 -6.11
C ASN A 64 29.77 10.16 -5.13
N GLY A 65 29.83 8.99 -4.48
CA GLY A 65 30.85 8.63 -3.49
C GLY A 65 30.65 9.23 -2.09
N SER A 66 29.62 10.05 -1.85
CA SER A 66 29.30 10.62 -0.54
C SER A 66 28.08 9.93 0.08
N THR A 67 28.17 9.52 1.35
CA THR A 67 27.00 9.01 2.08
C THR A 67 25.99 10.14 2.31
N ILE A 68 24.76 9.95 1.83
CA ILE A 68 23.64 10.92 1.97
C ILE A 68 22.60 10.46 3.00
N CYS A 69 22.60 9.19 3.38
CA CYS A 69 21.78 8.66 4.47
C CYS A 69 22.43 7.39 5.04
N THR A 70 22.43 7.26 6.37
CA THR A 70 22.80 6.04 7.08
C THR A 70 21.66 5.68 8.04
N ARG A 71 21.41 4.38 8.22
CA ARG A 71 20.58 3.86 9.31
C ARG A 71 21.15 2.54 9.83
N LYS A 72 20.91 2.23 11.10
CA LYS A 72 21.41 1.03 11.77
C LYS A 72 20.43 0.43 12.76
N GLN A 73 20.59 -0.86 13.00
CA GLN A 73 19.82 -1.64 13.95
C GLN A 73 20.74 -2.57 14.73
N HIS A 74 20.68 -2.49 16.06
CA HIS A 74 21.36 -3.40 16.97
C HIS A 74 20.44 -4.58 17.28
N ILE A 75 20.98 -5.78 17.14
CA ILE A 75 20.21 -7.03 17.15
C ILE A 75 20.94 -8.05 18.02
N ASN A 76 20.21 -8.69 18.91
CA ASN A 76 20.73 -9.75 19.75
C ASN A 76 20.89 -11.04 18.93
N SER A 77 22.12 -11.46 18.65
CA SER A 77 22.40 -12.61 17.79
C SER A 77 21.97 -13.96 18.39
N LEU A 78 21.63 -13.99 19.69
CA LEU A 78 21.15 -15.18 20.40
C LEU A 78 19.62 -15.26 20.46
N THR A 79 18.93 -14.17 20.80
CA THR A 79 17.45 -14.16 20.94
C THR A 79 16.73 -13.70 19.68
N GLY A 80 17.42 -12.99 18.78
CA GLY A 80 16.86 -12.26 17.65
C GLY A 80 16.17 -10.94 18.04
N ASN A 81 16.23 -10.50 19.31
CA ASN A 81 15.55 -9.28 19.77
C ASN A 81 16.27 -8.00 19.26
N LEU A 82 15.53 -6.90 19.17
CA LEU A 82 16.08 -5.58 18.84
C LEU A 82 16.65 -4.91 20.11
N ASP A 83 17.98 -4.81 20.20
CA ASP A 83 18.69 -4.23 21.36
C ASP A 83 18.76 -2.68 21.29
N GLY A 84 18.36 -2.07 20.18
CA GLY A 84 18.29 -0.61 19.99
C GLY A 84 18.66 -0.16 18.56
N GLY A 85 18.53 1.11 18.23
CA GLY A 85 18.77 1.62 16.86
C GLY A 85 17.54 2.29 16.26
N ASP A 86 17.51 2.39 14.93
CA ASP A 86 16.59 3.29 14.22
C ASP A 86 15.24 2.64 13.85
N PHE A 87 15.13 1.31 13.86
CA PHE A 87 13.99 0.56 13.32
C PHE A 87 13.11 -0.11 14.39
N THR A 88 13.04 0.46 15.60
CA THR A 88 12.30 -0.13 16.73
C THR A 88 10.78 -0.12 16.59
N ASN A 89 10.24 0.56 15.56
CA ASN A 89 8.81 0.63 15.25
C ASN A 89 8.64 0.94 13.75
N ILE A 90 7.60 0.41 13.11
CA ILE A 90 7.21 0.75 11.72
C ILE A 90 7.13 2.28 11.54
N MET A 91 6.59 2.99 12.52
CA MET A 91 6.43 4.45 12.51
C MET A 91 7.75 5.22 12.73
N THR A 92 8.89 4.57 13.02
CA THR A 92 10.22 5.20 13.03
C THR A 92 11.00 4.98 11.74
N THR A 93 10.32 4.56 10.66
CA THR A 93 10.91 4.39 9.32
C THR A 93 10.45 5.43 8.27
N PRO A 94 10.37 6.75 8.59
CA PRO A 94 9.87 7.75 7.65
C PRO A 94 10.81 7.98 6.46
N ALA A 95 10.22 8.33 5.32
CA ALA A 95 10.92 8.72 4.11
C ALA A 95 11.88 9.90 4.33
N VAL A 96 13.08 9.82 3.74
CA VAL A 96 14.05 10.91 3.70
C VAL A 96 13.95 11.58 2.33
N VAL A 97 13.25 12.71 2.27
CA VAL A 97 13.22 13.60 1.11
C VAL A 97 14.46 14.51 1.16
N GLY A 98 15.13 14.70 0.04
CA GLY A 98 16.32 15.55 -0.07
C GLY A 98 16.53 16.15 -1.46
N PRO A 99 17.60 16.92 -1.69
CA PRO A 99 17.80 17.68 -2.93
C PRO A 99 17.81 16.82 -4.20
N GLY A 100 16.65 16.77 -4.87
CA GLY A 100 16.41 15.97 -6.08
C GLY A 100 16.42 14.45 -5.84
N TYR A 101 16.09 13.98 -4.63
CA TYR A 101 15.96 12.55 -4.33
C TYR A 101 14.95 12.25 -3.22
N THR A 102 14.40 11.04 -3.22
CA THR A 102 13.65 10.47 -2.10
C THR A 102 14.21 9.10 -1.74
N ILE A 103 14.34 8.82 -0.44
CA ILE A 103 14.70 7.50 0.11
C ILE A 103 13.53 7.02 0.95
N THR A 104 12.88 5.94 0.54
CA THR A 104 11.89 5.22 1.37
C THR A 104 12.50 3.90 1.82
N TYR A 105 12.31 3.53 3.08
CA TYR A 105 12.80 2.30 3.66
C TYR A 105 11.81 1.74 4.69
N GLY A 106 11.92 0.45 4.99
CA GLY A 106 11.14 -0.21 6.04
C GLY A 106 11.87 -1.42 6.62
N TYR A 107 11.41 -1.88 7.78
CA TYR A 107 12.01 -2.98 8.53
C TYR A 107 10.93 -3.89 9.14
N TYR A 108 11.10 -5.21 9.01
CA TYR A 108 10.28 -6.22 9.68
C TYR A 108 11.14 -6.98 10.68
N HIS A 109 10.74 -6.91 11.95
CA HIS A 109 11.29 -7.75 13.02
C HIS A 109 10.59 -9.11 13.02
N SER A 110 11.35 -10.17 12.88
CA SER A 110 10.85 -11.53 12.70
C SER A 110 11.06 -12.40 13.94
N GLY A 111 10.05 -13.20 14.29
CA GLY A 111 10.16 -14.21 15.34
C GLY A 111 10.67 -15.56 14.82
N SER A 112 10.01 -16.65 15.21
CA SER A 112 10.45 -18.03 14.94
C SER A 112 10.06 -18.60 13.56
N GLY A 113 9.41 -17.81 12.70
CA GLY A 113 8.92 -18.26 11.37
C GLY A 113 7.63 -19.07 11.42
N ILE A 114 6.83 -18.88 12.48
CA ILE A 114 5.53 -19.53 12.67
C ILE A 114 4.49 -18.99 11.67
N SER A 115 3.47 -19.79 11.38
CA SER A 115 2.37 -19.48 10.44
C SER A 115 2.81 -19.14 9.00
N GLY A 116 4.00 -19.60 8.59
CA GLY A 116 4.56 -19.38 7.25
C GLY A 116 5.26 -18.03 7.06
N LEU A 117 5.34 -17.20 8.10
CA LEU A 117 6.15 -15.97 8.10
C LEU A 117 7.65 -16.31 8.01
N THR A 118 8.48 -15.36 7.58
CA THR A 118 9.94 -15.55 7.63
C THR A 118 10.46 -15.53 9.07
N LYS A 119 11.61 -16.20 9.27
CA LYS A 119 12.42 -16.19 10.50
C LYS A 119 13.64 -15.25 10.40
N SER A 120 13.93 -14.73 9.21
CA SER A 120 14.89 -13.67 8.96
C SER A 120 14.20 -12.32 9.15
N ASP A 121 14.87 -11.34 9.72
CA ASP A 121 14.35 -9.97 9.66
C ASP A 121 14.38 -9.49 8.20
N GLN A 122 13.56 -8.50 7.84
CA GLN A 122 13.64 -7.91 6.50
C GLN A 122 13.97 -6.44 6.57
N ALA A 123 14.82 -5.97 5.65
CA ALA A 123 15.13 -4.56 5.50
C ALA A 123 15.06 -4.18 4.01
N TRP A 124 14.20 -3.23 3.66
CA TRP A 124 14.08 -2.75 2.28
C TRP A 124 14.44 -1.26 2.18
N VAL A 125 15.15 -0.89 1.11
CA VAL A 125 15.59 0.49 0.86
C VAL A 125 15.42 0.83 -0.62
N THR A 126 14.61 1.83 -0.94
CA THR A 126 14.44 2.34 -2.31
C THR A 126 14.92 3.77 -2.42
N VAL A 127 15.64 4.10 -3.50
CA VAL A 127 16.20 5.42 -3.76
C VAL A 127 15.82 5.89 -5.16
N THR A 128 15.08 6.99 -5.23
CA THR A 128 14.54 7.57 -6.46
C THR A 128 14.97 9.03 -6.64
N PRO A 129 14.81 9.59 -7.86
CA PRO A 129 14.62 11.03 -8.02
C PRO A 129 13.48 11.55 -7.13
N SER A 130 13.45 12.86 -6.84
CA SER A 130 12.22 13.46 -6.33
C SER A 130 11.11 13.31 -7.36
N LEU A 131 9.89 13.00 -6.91
CA LEU A 131 8.70 12.88 -7.75
C LEU A 131 7.62 13.87 -7.28
N SER A 132 8.03 15.04 -6.78
CA SER A 132 7.15 16.13 -6.35
C SER A 132 6.32 16.70 -7.52
N ASP A 133 6.89 16.79 -8.72
CA ASP A 133 6.27 17.48 -9.88
C ASP A 133 6.15 16.58 -11.13
N TRP A 134 6.11 15.26 -10.92
CA TRP A 134 6.28 14.27 -12.00
C TRP A 134 5.20 14.34 -13.08
N MET A 135 3.95 14.71 -12.76
CA MET A 135 2.93 14.91 -13.80
C MET A 135 3.22 16.14 -14.66
N GLY A 136 3.92 17.13 -14.13
CA GLY A 136 4.50 18.25 -14.88
C GLY A 136 5.55 17.79 -15.88
N ASP A 137 6.51 16.96 -15.45
CA ASP A 137 7.56 16.42 -16.32
C ASP A 137 7.01 15.53 -17.44
N VAL A 138 6.04 14.66 -17.12
CA VAL A 138 5.40 13.76 -18.10
C VAL A 138 4.46 14.50 -19.05
N THR A 139 3.83 15.60 -18.60
CA THR A 139 2.91 16.40 -19.41
C THR A 139 3.15 17.90 -19.24
N PRO A 140 4.22 18.47 -19.85
CA PRO A 140 4.51 19.90 -19.71
C PRO A 140 3.35 20.78 -20.18
N ASN A 141 3.11 21.91 -19.52
CA ASN A 141 2.00 22.81 -19.88
C ASN A 141 2.18 23.33 -21.32
N GLY A 142 1.12 23.22 -22.14
CA GLY A 142 1.16 23.56 -23.57
C GLY A 142 1.77 22.48 -24.47
N SER A 143 2.15 21.32 -23.95
CA SER A 143 2.54 20.16 -24.76
C SER A 143 1.32 19.36 -25.25
N THR A 144 1.47 18.70 -26.39
CA THR A 144 0.47 17.74 -26.91
C THR A 144 0.24 16.53 -26.00
N ALA A 145 1.16 16.27 -25.05
CA ALA A 145 0.99 15.29 -24.00
C ALA A 145 -0.04 15.75 -22.95
N ALA A 146 -0.09 17.05 -22.62
CA ALA A 146 -1.10 17.60 -21.72
C ALA A 146 -2.52 17.66 -22.34
N ASP A 147 -2.64 17.60 -23.67
CA ASP A 147 -3.94 17.55 -24.35
C ASP A 147 -4.54 16.13 -24.42
N LYS A 148 -3.78 15.09 -24.05
CA LYS A 148 -4.32 13.74 -23.83
C LYS A 148 -5.21 13.71 -22.56
N PRO A 149 -6.25 12.85 -22.49
CA PRO A 149 -7.08 12.71 -21.31
C PRO A 149 -6.30 12.25 -20.07
N PHE A 150 -6.71 12.69 -18.88
CA PHE A 150 -6.08 12.30 -17.61
C PHE A 150 -6.07 10.77 -17.37
N SER A 151 -7.03 10.03 -17.94
CA SER A 151 -7.08 8.56 -17.95
C SER A 151 -5.83 7.90 -18.53
N THR A 152 -5.04 8.64 -19.33
CA THR A 152 -3.76 8.18 -19.85
C THR A 152 -2.75 7.87 -18.73
N PHE A 153 -2.77 8.56 -17.58
CA PHE A 153 -1.78 8.32 -16.51
C PHE A 153 -1.84 6.91 -15.91
N VAL A 154 -0.68 6.39 -15.51
CA VAL A 154 -0.54 5.34 -14.50
C VAL A 154 -0.23 6.02 -13.17
N LEU A 155 -0.99 5.69 -12.11
CA LEU A 155 -0.89 6.36 -10.81
C LEU A 155 -0.42 5.35 -9.75
N ALA A 156 0.54 5.75 -8.92
CA ALA A 156 0.85 5.02 -7.70
C ALA A 156 -0.11 5.41 -6.57
N ALA A 157 -0.50 4.42 -5.78
CA ALA A 157 -1.60 4.52 -4.81
C ALA A 157 -1.25 3.93 -3.44
N ALA A 158 -1.52 4.72 -2.39
CA ALA A 158 -1.50 4.23 -1.02
C ALA A 158 -2.76 3.40 -0.72
N HIS A 159 -2.59 2.12 -0.40
CA HIS A 159 -3.64 1.27 0.15
C HIS A 159 -3.97 1.65 1.59
N ASP A 160 -5.27 1.69 1.94
CA ASP A 160 -5.76 2.07 3.27
C ASP A 160 -5.08 3.36 3.79
N ALA A 161 -5.04 4.38 2.94
CA ALA A 161 -4.07 5.48 2.98
C ALA A 161 -3.92 6.20 4.33
N GLY A 162 -5.00 6.34 5.12
CA GLY A 162 -4.98 6.99 6.42
C GLY A 162 -4.57 6.08 7.59
N MET A 163 -4.28 4.80 7.38
CA MET A 163 -3.61 3.95 8.37
C MET A 163 -2.09 4.21 8.38
N ASN A 164 -1.73 5.49 8.49
CA ASN A 164 -0.38 6.04 8.48
C ASN A 164 -0.01 6.82 9.76
N THR A 165 -0.86 6.78 10.79
CA THR A 165 -0.60 7.39 12.09
C THR A 165 -1.22 6.58 13.23
N THR A 166 -0.58 6.65 14.39
CA THR A 166 -1.06 6.11 15.66
C THR A 166 -2.02 7.05 16.40
N ASP A 167 -2.32 8.24 15.88
CA ASP A 167 -3.12 9.23 16.61
C ASP A 167 -4.59 8.83 16.80
N GLY A 168 -5.19 8.17 15.82
CA GLY A 168 -6.52 7.56 15.98
C GLY A 168 -6.50 6.41 16.99
N ILE A 169 -5.47 5.55 16.95
CA ILE A 169 -5.28 4.48 17.95
C ILE A 169 -5.21 5.07 19.37
N LYS A 170 -4.36 6.08 19.61
CA LYS A 170 -4.25 6.79 20.91
C LYS A 170 -5.61 7.30 21.37
N LEU A 171 -6.37 7.93 20.47
CA LEU A 171 -7.67 8.52 20.77
C LEU A 171 -8.67 7.50 21.34
N VAL A 172 -8.62 6.24 20.89
CA VAL A 172 -9.53 5.18 21.33
C VAL A 172 -8.96 4.28 22.44
N THR A 173 -7.63 4.25 22.64
CA THR A 173 -7.00 3.53 23.77
C THR A 173 -6.87 4.35 25.05
N ASN A 174 -7.17 5.65 25.02
CA ASN A 174 -7.12 6.52 26.20
C ASN A 174 -8.26 6.20 27.20
N ASP A 175 -7.89 6.06 28.47
CA ASP A 175 -8.72 5.94 29.68
C ASP A 175 -10.16 5.45 29.47
N VAL A 176 -11.11 6.39 29.37
CA VAL A 176 -12.56 6.16 29.39
C VAL A 176 -13.13 5.55 28.11
N ALA A 177 -12.44 5.68 26.97
CA ALA A 177 -12.87 5.08 25.71
C ALA A 177 -12.40 3.62 25.56
N SER A 178 -11.25 3.29 26.16
CA SER A 178 -10.52 2.04 25.95
C SER A 178 -11.34 0.77 26.21
N PRO A 179 -12.06 0.60 27.34
CA PRO A 179 -12.79 -0.65 27.60
C PRO A 179 -13.91 -0.92 26.57
N ILE A 180 -14.57 0.14 26.09
CA ILE A 180 -15.65 0.05 25.10
C ILE A 180 -15.08 -0.26 23.72
N PHE A 181 -13.98 0.40 23.34
CA PHE A 181 -13.32 0.15 22.07
C PHE A 181 -12.70 -1.25 22.00
N LEU A 182 -11.97 -1.68 23.03
CA LEU A 182 -11.35 -3.02 23.09
C LEU A 182 -12.40 -4.13 23.16
N SER A 183 -13.54 -3.90 23.82
CA SER A 183 -14.67 -4.82 23.76
C SER A 183 -15.17 -5.00 22.31
N ALA A 184 -15.39 -3.91 21.57
CA ALA A 184 -15.82 -3.98 20.17
C ALA A 184 -14.76 -4.64 19.26
N LEU A 185 -13.47 -4.34 19.46
CA LEU A 185 -12.36 -4.93 18.70
C LEU A 185 -12.21 -6.43 18.97
N SER A 186 -12.39 -6.89 20.22
CA SER A 186 -12.26 -8.31 20.60
C SER A 186 -13.30 -9.22 19.94
N VAL A 187 -14.46 -8.68 19.54
CA VAL A 187 -15.51 -9.41 18.78
C VAL A 187 -15.13 -9.56 17.30
N LEU A 188 -14.25 -8.70 16.77
CA LEU A 188 -13.88 -8.66 15.35
C LEU A 188 -12.57 -9.40 15.03
N LEU A 189 -11.72 -9.65 16.03
CA LEU A 189 -10.46 -10.38 15.89
C LEU A 189 -10.66 -11.87 16.24
N PRO A 190 -10.52 -12.82 15.28
CA PRO A 190 -10.83 -14.24 15.49
C PRO A 190 -9.70 -15.01 16.20
N VAL A 191 -9.17 -14.43 17.28
CA VAL A 191 -7.98 -14.92 18.02
C VAL A 191 -8.41 -15.42 19.41
N PRO A 192 -8.15 -16.70 19.77
CA PRO A 192 -8.44 -17.18 21.12
C PRO A 192 -7.72 -16.36 22.19
N GLY A 193 -8.41 -16.04 23.29
CA GLY A 193 -7.83 -15.25 24.39
C GLY A 193 -7.53 -13.78 24.07
N ILE A 194 -7.97 -13.25 22.91
CA ILE A 194 -7.65 -11.89 22.44
C ILE A 194 -7.94 -10.78 23.45
N VAL A 195 -8.97 -10.92 24.30
CA VAL A 195 -9.28 -9.94 25.36
C VAL A 195 -8.05 -9.66 26.24
N LYS A 196 -7.37 -10.71 26.72
CA LYS A 196 -6.18 -10.59 27.58
C LYS A 196 -4.94 -10.05 26.82
N LEU A 197 -4.86 -10.32 25.52
CA LEU A 197 -3.82 -9.75 24.66
C LEU A 197 -4.08 -8.26 24.42
N LEU A 198 -5.33 -7.84 24.22
CA LEU A 198 -5.70 -6.43 24.08
C LEU A 198 -5.48 -5.66 25.39
N GLU A 199 -5.85 -6.21 26.54
CA GLU A 199 -5.58 -5.63 27.88
C GLU A 199 -4.10 -5.25 28.11
N THR A 200 -3.16 -5.91 27.42
CA THR A 200 -1.71 -5.76 27.65
C THR A 200 -0.91 -5.26 26.45
N LYS A 201 -1.42 -5.44 25.22
CA LYS A 201 -0.74 -5.13 23.95
C LYS A 201 -1.63 -4.43 22.91
N ALA A 202 -2.80 -3.88 23.27
CA ALA A 202 -3.76 -3.30 22.30
C ALA A 202 -3.14 -2.37 21.24
N VAL A 203 -2.31 -1.41 21.66
CA VAL A 203 -1.65 -0.45 20.75
C VAL A 203 -0.73 -1.17 19.76
N ASP A 204 0.09 -2.09 20.26
CA ASP A 204 1.03 -2.90 19.49
C ASP A 204 0.29 -3.78 18.47
N ILE A 205 -0.72 -4.52 18.93
CA ILE A 205 -1.59 -5.37 18.09
C ILE A 205 -2.24 -4.56 16.96
N MET A 206 -2.74 -3.35 17.24
CA MET A 206 -3.33 -2.48 16.21
C MET A 206 -2.30 -1.89 15.25
N ILE A 207 -1.08 -1.59 15.71
CA ILE A 207 0.01 -1.16 14.83
C ILE A 207 0.39 -2.30 13.88
N ASP A 208 0.67 -3.49 14.42
CA ASP A 208 1.17 -4.61 13.63
C ASP A 208 0.10 -5.19 12.68
N LEU A 209 -1.19 -5.18 13.05
CA LEU A 209 -2.27 -5.73 12.21
C LEU A 209 -2.93 -4.71 11.26
N ALA A 210 -2.85 -3.39 11.51
CA ALA A 210 -3.68 -2.42 10.78
C ALA A 210 -2.96 -1.19 10.24
N MET A 211 -1.68 -0.93 10.56
CA MET A 211 -0.91 0.09 9.83
C MET A 211 -0.50 -0.45 8.46
N THR A 212 -1.12 0.07 7.40
CA THR A 212 -0.76 -0.23 6.01
C THR A 212 0.24 0.76 5.44
N GLN A 213 0.48 1.88 6.10
CA GLN A 213 1.39 2.94 5.67
C GLN A 213 2.24 3.43 6.85
N LYS A 214 3.44 3.94 6.55
CA LYS A 214 4.43 4.39 7.54
C LYS A 214 4.77 5.89 7.46
N ASP A 215 4.38 6.52 6.34
CA ASP A 215 4.82 7.86 5.94
C ASP A 215 3.69 8.89 6.08
N SER A 216 4.04 10.16 6.31
CA SER A 216 3.06 11.25 6.30
C SER A 216 2.45 11.45 4.90
N PHE A 217 1.28 12.09 4.80
CA PHE A 217 0.69 12.38 3.49
C PHE A 217 1.59 13.28 2.65
N ALA A 218 2.22 14.29 3.26
CA ALA A 218 3.25 15.08 2.60
C ALA A 218 4.38 14.20 2.05
N SER A 219 4.96 13.31 2.88
CA SER A 219 6.01 12.38 2.45
C SER A 219 5.57 11.45 1.30
N MET A 220 4.33 10.97 1.31
CA MET A 220 3.77 10.18 0.19
C MET A 220 3.64 11.01 -1.09
N LEU A 221 3.18 12.27 -0.98
CA LEU A 221 3.01 13.19 -2.12
C LEU A 221 4.36 13.58 -2.74
N GLU A 222 5.37 13.91 -1.92
CA GLU A 222 6.77 14.15 -2.34
C GLU A 222 7.40 12.92 -3.01
N ASN A 223 7.07 11.73 -2.51
CA ASN A 223 7.50 10.45 -3.11
C ASN A 223 6.76 10.13 -4.43
N GLY A 224 5.76 10.91 -4.85
CA GLY A 224 5.08 10.79 -6.14
C GLY A 224 3.72 10.08 -6.11
N VAL A 225 3.15 9.79 -4.93
CA VAL A 225 1.78 9.24 -4.82
C VAL A 225 0.76 10.26 -5.32
N ARG A 226 -0.17 9.82 -6.17
CA ARG A 226 -1.21 10.67 -6.79
C ARG A 226 -2.62 10.06 -6.70
N TYR A 227 -2.76 8.93 -6.03
CA TYR A 227 -4.05 8.31 -5.73
C TYR A 227 -4.04 7.84 -4.27
N PHE A 228 -5.15 8.03 -3.55
CA PHE A 228 -5.30 7.58 -2.17
C PHE A 228 -6.61 6.80 -2.02
N ASP A 229 -6.53 5.58 -1.48
CA ASP A 229 -7.70 4.83 -1.04
C ASP A 229 -8.02 5.20 0.41
N PHE A 230 -8.84 6.23 0.61
CA PHE A 230 -9.22 6.72 1.93
C PHE A 230 -10.58 6.13 2.33
N ARG A 231 -10.74 5.72 3.59
CA ARG A 231 -11.94 5.00 4.06
C ARG A 231 -12.61 5.75 5.21
N PRO A 232 -13.30 6.87 4.92
CA PRO A 232 -13.81 7.77 5.95
C PRO A 232 -15.01 7.14 6.66
N ALA A 233 -14.95 7.11 7.98
CA ALA A 233 -16.09 6.84 8.86
C ALA A 233 -16.01 7.70 10.13
N TYR A 234 -17.11 7.77 10.87
CA TYR A 234 -17.08 8.27 12.23
C TYR A 234 -16.56 7.18 13.18
N LEU A 235 -16.07 7.57 14.36
CA LEU A 235 -15.74 6.63 15.44
C LEU A 235 -16.97 5.79 15.85
N LEU A 236 -16.75 4.67 16.54
CA LEU A 236 -17.82 3.84 17.11
C LEU A 236 -18.87 4.71 17.86
N PRO A 237 -20.19 4.51 17.66
CA PRO A 237 -21.22 5.35 18.28
C PRO A 237 -21.24 5.39 19.82
N ALA A 238 -20.61 4.42 20.49
CA ALA A 238 -20.39 4.45 21.94
C ALA A 238 -19.16 5.27 22.33
N VAL A 239 -18.11 5.29 21.51
CA VAL A 239 -16.87 6.07 21.72
C VAL A 239 -17.11 7.56 21.45
N ARG A 240 -17.88 7.92 20.41
CA ARG A 240 -18.28 9.33 20.10
C ARG A 240 -18.96 10.05 21.27
N LYS A 241 -19.63 9.32 22.17
CA LYS A 241 -20.32 9.88 23.34
C LYS A 241 -19.40 10.21 24.52
N ILE A 242 -18.12 9.84 24.42
CA ILE A 242 -17.14 9.87 25.52
C ILE A 242 -15.91 10.68 25.10
N VAL A 243 -15.40 10.42 23.89
CA VAL A 243 -14.34 11.23 23.28
C VAL A 243 -14.95 12.53 22.79
N SER A 244 -14.50 13.66 23.33
CA SER A 244 -14.90 15.00 22.87
C SER A 244 -14.23 15.35 21.53
N THR A 245 -14.65 14.66 20.46
CA THR A 245 -14.48 15.13 19.09
C THR A 245 -15.53 16.20 18.79
N ASN A 246 -15.23 17.15 17.90
CA ASN A 246 -16.30 17.85 17.20
C ASN A 246 -17.14 16.77 16.48
N ASP A 247 -18.47 16.73 16.69
CA ASP A 247 -19.32 15.56 16.39
C ASP A 247 -19.24 15.02 14.95
N ASP A 248 -18.86 15.89 14.01
CA ASP A 248 -18.71 15.64 12.58
C ASP A 248 -17.36 15.02 12.17
N THR A 249 -16.41 14.81 13.09
CA THR A 249 -15.02 14.44 12.72
C THR A 249 -14.93 13.04 12.08
N LEU A 250 -14.40 12.99 10.85
CA LEU A 250 -14.18 11.75 10.09
C LEU A 250 -12.74 11.26 10.18
N TYR A 251 -12.59 9.93 10.29
CA TYR A 251 -11.31 9.22 10.37
C TYR A 251 -11.24 8.17 9.26
N HIS A 252 -10.04 7.93 8.73
CA HIS A 252 -9.78 6.68 8.02
C HIS A 252 -10.02 5.52 8.99
N THR A 253 -10.78 4.51 8.59
CA THR A 253 -11.14 3.39 9.47
C THR A 253 -10.85 2.06 8.81
N HIS A 254 -10.06 1.21 9.47
CA HIS A 254 -9.83 -0.19 9.08
C HIS A 254 -10.46 -1.09 10.15
N LEU A 255 -11.41 -1.95 9.77
CA LEU A 255 -12.36 -2.60 10.69
C LEU A 255 -13.10 -1.57 11.55
N VAL A 256 -12.67 -1.37 12.80
CA VAL A 256 -13.12 -0.31 13.73
C VAL A 256 -11.99 0.64 14.15
N ILE A 257 -10.75 0.33 13.77
CA ILE A 257 -9.54 1.02 14.20
C ILE A 257 -9.42 2.32 13.40
N PRO A 258 -9.45 3.50 14.05
CA PRO A 258 -9.28 4.76 13.36
C PRO A 258 -7.79 5.09 13.19
N GLY A 259 -7.45 5.60 12.00
CA GLY A 259 -6.14 6.18 11.67
C GLY A 259 -6.21 7.72 11.64
N ALA A 260 -5.69 8.31 10.56
CA ALA A 260 -5.69 9.74 10.32
C ALA A 260 -7.08 10.34 10.13
N ARG A 261 -7.23 11.64 10.44
CA ARG A 261 -8.44 12.41 10.16
C ARG A 261 -8.53 12.79 8.69
N PHE A 262 -9.75 12.83 8.16
CA PHE A 262 -10.00 13.16 6.75
C PHE A 262 -9.76 14.65 6.43
N ASP A 263 -10.01 15.55 7.38
CA ASP A 263 -9.71 16.98 7.21
C ASP A 263 -8.21 17.28 7.15
N THR A 264 -7.41 16.65 8.02
CA THR A 264 -5.94 16.72 7.97
C THR A 264 -5.41 16.24 6.62
N PHE A 265 -5.85 15.06 6.16
CA PHE A 265 -5.47 14.52 4.85
C PHE A 265 -5.79 15.47 3.68
N LEU A 266 -7.00 16.02 3.64
CA LEU A 266 -7.41 16.95 2.58
C LEU A 266 -6.61 18.26 2.62
N ASN A 267 -6.29 18.76 3.81
CA ASN A 267 -5.47 19.97 3.97
C ASN A 267 -4.01 19.76 3.54
N ASP A 268 -3.42 18.58 3.79
CA ASP A 268 -2.10 18.22 3.29
C ASP A 268 -2.09 18.15 1.76
N VAL A 269 -3.09 17.49 1.16
CA VAL A 269 -3.27 17.42 -0.31
C VAL A 269 -3.45 18.81 -0.93
N VAL A 270 -4.26 19.69 -0.35
CA VAL A 270 -4.43 21.08 -0.83
C VAL A 270 -3.14 21.90 -0.68
N SER A 271 -2.39 21.71 0.41
CA SER A 271 -1.12 22.41 0.64
C SER A 271 -0.06 22.01 -0.39
N PHE A 272 0.07 20.71 -0.66
CA PHE A 272 0.92 20.17 -1.73
C PHE A 272 0.49 20.69 -3.11
N LEU A 273 -0.79 20.60 -3.47
CA LEU A 273 -1.28 21.03 -4.79
C LEU A 273 -1.12 22.55 -5.06
N LYS A 274 -0.98 23.36 -4.01
CA LYS A 274 -0.61 24.79 -4.12
C LYS A 274 0.88 25.00 -4.36
N ALA A 275 1.75 24.12 -3.86
CA ALA A 275 3.19 24.17 -4.09
C ALA A 275 3.58 23.58 -5.46
N HIS A 276 2.83 22.58 -5.94
CA HIS A 276 3.13 21.79 -7.15
C HIS A 276 2.07 22.04 -8.24
N PRO A 277 2.18 23.15 -9.01
CA PRO A 277 1.12 23.65 -9.91
C PRO A 277 0.89 22.82 -11.18
N THR A 278 1.47 21.62 -11.32
CA THR A 278 1.19 20.65 -12.39
C THR A 278 0.42 19.40 -11.95
N GLU A 279 0.45 19.06 -10.66
CA GLU A 279 0.02 17.75 -10.15
C GLU A 279 -1.50 17.65 -9.95
N ILE A 280 -2.06 16.45 -10.07
CA ILE A 280 -3.48 16.20 -9.82
C ILE A 280 -3.58 14.96 -8.92
N VAL A 281 -4.34 15.07 -7.82
CA VAL A 281 -4.51 13.99 -6.85
C VAL A 281 -5.91 13.40 -6.99
N VAL A 282 -5.99 12.07 -7.08
CA VAL A 282 -7.24 11.30 -7.02
C VAL A 282 -7.48 10.87 -5.57
N VAL A 283 -8.66 11.18 -5.04
CA VAL A 283 -9.11 10.71 -3.71
C VAL A 283 -10.24 9.73 -3.93
N ARG A 284 -10.00 8.43 -3.69
CA ARG A 284 -11.08 7.45 -3.57
C ARG A 284 -11.63 7.48 -2.16
N THR A 285 -12.95 7.50 -2.04
CA THR A 285 -13.65 7.15 -0.80
C THR A 285 -14.50 5.89 -0.98
N CYS A 286 -14.50 5.04 0.04
CA CYS A 286 -15.30 3.82 0.10
C CYS A 286 -15.54 3.36 1.55
N ALA A 287 -16.31 2.29 1.71
CA ALA A 287 -16.55 1.61 2.98
C ALA A 287 -15.87 0.22 3.06
N ASP A 288 -14.94 -0.07 2.14
CA ASP A 288 -14.32 -1.39 2.00
C ASP A 288 -13.58 -1.77 3.30
N GLY A 289 -13.92 -2.91 3.91
CA GLY A 289 -13.30 -3.35 5.17
C GLY A 289 -13.77 -2.64 6.45
N ILE A 290 -14.56 -1.56 6.37
CA ILE A 290 -15.15 -0.92 7.56
C ILE A 290 -16.19 -1.86 8.21
N LYS A 291 -16.21 -1.95 9.55
CA LYS A 291 -17.14 -2.77 10.34
C LYS A 291 -17.76 -1.91 11.44
N VAL A 292 -19.07 -2.01 11.63
CA VAL A 292 -19.91 -1.41 12.70
C VAL A 292 -19.81 0.12 12.97
N CYS A 293 -18.80 0.82 12.45
CA CYS A 293 -18.74 2.28 12.41
C CYS A 293 -19.74 2.87 11.41
N GLU A 294 -20.17 4.11 11.66
CA GLU A 294 -21.08 4.85 10.77
C GLU A 294 -20.30 5.44 9.59
N VAL A 295 -20.75 5.14 8.36
CA VAL A 295 -20.17 5.68 7.12
C VAL A 295 -20.93 6.96 6.73
N PRO A 296 -20.25 8.10 6.48
CA PRO A 296 -20.87 9.35 6.07
C PRO A 296 -21.49 9.26 4.66
N SER A 297 -22.47 10.13 4.39
CA SER A 297 -23.01 10.30 3.05
C SER A 297 -22.01 10.99 2.11
N SER A 298 -22.20 10.80 0.80
CA SER A 298 -21.38 11.43 -0.24
C SER A 298 -21.37 12.97 -0.15
N ASP A 299 -22.46 13.57 0.34
CA ASP A 299 -22.58 15.02 0.55
C ASP A 299 -21.69 15.49 1.71
N VAL A 300 -21.61 14.71 2.80
CA VAL A 300 -20.71 15.00 3.93
C VAL A 300 -19.25 14.90 3.48
N ILE A 301 -18.89 13.85 2.73
CA ILE A 301 -17.54 13.70 2.16
C ILE A 301 -17.21 14.88 1.23
N THR A 302 -18.16 15.28 0.38
CA THR A 302 -17.99 16.42 -0.55
C THR A 302 -17.84 17.74 0.22
N ARG A 303 -18.61 17.97 1.30
CA ARG A 303 -18.49 19.15 2.18
C ARG A 303 -17.08 19.30 2.73
N PHE A 304 -16.48 18.22 3.26
CA PHE A 304 -15.10 18.24 3.75
C PHE A 304 -14.10 18.64 2.66
N ALA A 305 -14.22 18.06 1.45
CA ALA A 305 -13.36 18.38 0.32
C ALA A 305 -13.53 19.84 -0.16
N VAL A 306 -14.77 20.34 -0.23
CA VAL A 306 -15.07 21.74 -0.59
C VAL A 306 -14.46 22.71 0.43
N GLN A 307 -14.62 22.43 1.72
CA GLN A 307 -14.04 23.24 2.81
C GLN A 307 -12.51 23.31 2.72
N ALA A 308 -11.82 22.19 2.51
CA ALA A 308 -10.37 22.17 2.33
C ALA A 308 -9.91 22.99 1.11
N THR A 309 -10.67 22.97 0.01
CA THR A 309 -10.36 23.78 -1.20
C THR A 309 -10.69 25.27 -1.08
N GLN A 310 -11.41 25.72 -0.04
CA GLN A 310 -11.93 27.08 0.02
C GLN A 310 -10.82 28.14 0.00
N GLY A 311 -10.86 29.04 -0.99
CA GLY A 311 -9.86 30.10 -1.15
C GLY A 311 -8.48 29.65 -1.66
N SER A 312 -8.29 28.36 -1.96
CA SER A 312 -7.01 27.80 -2.43
C SER A 312 -6.71 28.05 -3.92
N GLY A 313 -7.74 28.33 -4.73
CA GLY A 313 -7.67 28.31 -6.19
C GLY A 313 -7.84 26.92 -6.82
N ILE A 314 -7.87 25.86 -6.01
CA ILE A 314 -8.17 24.49 -6.46
C ILE A 314 -9.69 24.27 -6.47
N THR A 315 -10.17 23.53 -7.46
CA THR A 315 -11.54 23.06 -7.61
C THR A 315 -11.60 21.53 -7.58
N LEU A 316 -12.75 20.99 -7.17
CA LEU A 316 -13.00 19.55 -7.17
C LEU A 316 -13.45 19.09 -8.56
N GLY A 317 -12.88 17.98 -9.00
CA GLY A 317 -13.32 17.19 -10.15
C GLY A 317 -14.02 15.91 -9.70
N ASP A 318 -14.84 15.37 -10.57
CA ASP A 318 -15.56 14.11 -10.40
C ASP A 318 -15.06 13.04 -11.39
N ARG A 319 -15.81 11.94 -11.51
CA ARG A 319 -15.62 10.86 -12.50
C ARG A 319 -15.43 11.37 -13.95
N SER A 320 -16.08 12.47 -14.35
CA SER A 320 -15.93 13.01 -15.70
C SER A 320 -14.52 13.53 -15.99
N SER A 321 -13.77 13.89 -14.96
CA SER A 321 -12.42 14.45 -15.06
C SER A 321 -11.39 13.47 -15.65
N PHE A 322 -11.57 12.15 -15.47
CA PHE A 322 -10.70 11.15 -16.09
C PHE A 322 -10.65 11.28 -17.62
N GLN A 323 -11.73 11.71 -18.27
CA GLN A 323 -11.82 11.82 -19.72
C GLN A 323 -11.55 13.25 -20.25
N LYS A 324 -11.20 14.21 -19.38
CA LYS A 324 -10.84 15.58 -19.76
C LYS A 324 -9.33 15.69 -20.07
N PRO A 325 -8.92 16.53 -21.04
CA PRO A 325 -7.52 16.90 -21.23
C PRO A 325 -6.90 17.45 -19.95
N ILE A 326 -5.63 17.11 -19.70
CA ILE A 326 -4.90 17.54 -18.49
C ILE A 326 -4.65 19.06 -18.52
N SER A 327 -4.42 19.62 -19.72
CA SER A 327 -4.37 21.06 -19.97
C SER A 327 -5.66 21.76 -19.53
N ALA A 328 -6.82 21.20 -19.86
CA ALA A 328 -8.13 21.73 -19.45
C ALA A 328 -8.36 21.62 -17.94
N LEU A 329 -8.01 20.49 -17.31
CA LEU A 329 -8.10 20.31 -15.84
C LEU A 329 -7.25 21.33 -15.08
N ARG A 330 -6.00 21.57 -15.53
CA ARG A 330 -5.13 22.59 -14.94
C ARG A 330 -5.69 24.00 -15.13
N ALA A 331 -6.22 24.32 -16.31
CA ALA A 331 -6.81 25.61 -16.61
C ALA A 331 -8.09 25.92 -15.81
N SER A 332 -8.89 24.91 -15.46
CA SER A 332 -10.08 25.06 -14.58
C SER A 332 -9.77 24.97 -13.08
N GLY A 333 -8.48 24.90 -12.70
CA GLY A 333 -8.07 24.67 -11.31
C GLY A 333 -8.48 23.31 -10.76
N THR A 334 -8.90 22.35 -11.60
CA THR A 334 -9.45 21.06 -11.18
C THR A 334 -8.31 20.08 -10.85
N ARG A 335 -7.90 20.06 -9.58
CA ARG A 335 -6.66 19.37 -9.14
C ARG A 335 -6.87 18.29 -8.08
N ILE A 336 -8.06 18.21 -7.48
CA ILE A 336 -8.49 17.05 -6.68
C ILE A 336 -9.63 16.36 -7.43
N ILE A 337 -9.47 15.08 -7.79
CA ILE A 337 -10.52 14.25 -8.38
C ILE A 337 -11.11 13.37 -7.28
N LEU A 338 -12.30 13.70 -6.80
CA LEU A 338 -13.00 12.98 -5.73
C LEU A 338 -13.90 11.90 -6.34
N VAL A 339 -13.67 10.62 -5.97
CA VAL A 339 -14.36 9.47 -6.55
C VAL A 339 -14.87 8.52 -5.47
N GLN A 340 -16.20 8.45 -5.33
CA GLN A 340 -16.86 7.81 -4.19
C GLN A 340 -17.56 6.52 -4.62
N SER A 341 -17.21 5.38 -4.00
CA SER A 341 -17.83 4.05 -4.24
C SER A 341 -17.94 3.61 -5.72
N ASN A 342 -17.02 4.08 -6.56
CA ASN A 342 -17.07 3.92 -8.02
C ASN A 342 -16.66 2.52 -8.54
N PRO A 343 -17.14 2.12 -9.73
CA PRO A 343 -16.87 0.80 -10.31
C PRO A 343 -15.43 0.70 -10.86
N LYS A 344 -14.55 0.05 -10.10
CA LYS A 344 -13.20 -0.36 -10.53
C LYS A 344 -13.20 -1.68 -11.30
N TYR A 345 -12.21 -1.87 -12.17
CA TYR A 345 -11.65 -3.21 -12.43
C TYR A 345 -10.55 -3.43 -11.40
N ASP A 346 -10.51 -4.58 -10.75
CA ASP A 346 -9.59 -4.82 -9.63
C ASP A 346 -8.95 -6.20 -9.80
N SER A 347 -7.66 -6.29 -9.45
CA SER A 347 -6.92 -7.55 -9.39
C SER A 347 -7.27 -8.37 -8.14
N TYR A 348 -7.87 -7.74 -7.12
CA TYR A 348 -8.12 -8.33 -5.81
C TYR A 348 -9.21 -9.41 -5.80
N SER A 349 -8.93 -10.50 -5.08
CA SER A 349 -9.94 -11.42 -4.55
C SER A 349 -9.41 -12.08 -3.27
N ASP A 350 -10.28 -12.33 -2.28
CA ASP A 350 -9.85 -12.83 -0.96
C ASP A 350 -9.00 -14.11 -1.07
N GLY A 351 -9.40 -15.04 -1.95
CA GLY A 351 -8.71 -16.32 -2.16
C GLY A 351 -7.34 -16.24 -2.82
N ALA A 352 -7.01 -15.14 -3.53
CA ALA A 352 -5.68 -14.92 -4.11
C ALA A 352 -4.81 -13.98 -3.26
N TYR A 353 -5.42 -13.15 -2.40
CA TYR A 353 -4.73 -12.07 -1.67
C TYR A 353 -4.51 -12.37 -0.18
N ALA A 354 -5.25 -13.31 0.41
CA ALA A 354 -4.95 -13.88 1.73
C ALA A 354 -3.70 -14.80 1.66
N THR A 355 -2.54 -14.21 1.35
CA THR A 355 -1.32 -14.93 0.94
C THR A 355 -0.04 -14.36 1.57
N LEU A 356 0.98 -15.23 1.72
CA LEU A 356 2.38 -14.88 2.01
C LEU A 356 3.31 -15.11 0.80
N ASN A 357 2.72 -15.35 -0.38
CA ASN A 357 3.39 -15.63 -1.64
C ASN A 357 2.83 -14.74 -2.77
N PRO A 358 3.65 -13.90 -3.43
CA PRO A 358 3.15 -13.00 -4.48
C PRO A 358 2.74 -13.70 -5.78
N THR A 359 3.03 -15.00 -5.98
CA THR A 359 2.64 -15.73 -7.21
C THR A 359 1.14 -15.60 -7.50
N THR A 360 0.27 -15.74 -6.49
CA THR A 360 -1.19 -15.64 -6.67
C THR A 360 -1.66 -14.24 -7.09
N ILE A 361 -0.92 -13.20 -6.72
CA ILE A 361 -1.17 -11.82 -7.15
C ILE A 361 -0.73 -11.63 -8.61
N VAL A 362 0.46 -12.14 -8.97
CA VAL A 362 0.95 -12.14 -10.37
C VAL A 362 0.04 -12.95 -11.31
N ASP A 363 -0.44 -14.11 -10.87
CA ASP A 363 -1.43 -14.93 -11.59
C ASP A 363 -2.76 -14.19 -11.77
N SER A 364 -3.16 -13.36 -10.79
CA SER A 364 -4.33 -12.50 -10.90
C SER A 364 -4.11 -11.39 -11.92
N PHE A 365 -2.94 -10.74 -11.93
CA PHE A 365 -2.59 -9.74 -12.95
C PHE A 365 -2.54 -10.33 -14.37
N ALA A 366 -2.05 -11.56 -14.52
CA ALA A 366 -1.94 -12.24 -15.81
C ALA A 366 -3.30 -12.51 -16.48
N GLN A 367 -4.39 -12.54 -15.70
CA GLN A 367 -5.76 -12.66 -16.20
C GLN A 367 -6.36 -11.30 -16.62
N MET A 368 -5.74 -10.18 -16.23
CA MET A 368 -6.26 -8.85 -16.51
C MET A 368 -6.04 -8.39 -17.95
N ASN A 369 -7.07 -7.80 -18.54
CA ASN A 369 -7.15 -7.55 -19.97
C ASN A 369 -8.05 -6.35 -20.33
N SER A 370 -7.89 -5.83 -21.54
CA SER A 370 -8.57 -4.61 -22.01
C SER A 370 -10.06 -4.74 -22.34
N SER A 371 -10.65 -5.94 -22.42
CA SER A 371 -12.10 -6.09 -22.56
C SER A 371 -12.80 -6.08 -21.20
N SER A 372 -12.22 -6.73 -20.18
CA SER A 372 -12.70 -6.68 -18.80
C SER A 372 -12.63 -5.28 -18.15
N GLN A 373 -11.83 -4.37 -18.71
CA GLN A 373 -11.83 -2.94 -18.35
C GLN A 373 -13.14 -2.20 -18.68
N GLN A 374 -13.94 -2.67 -19.64
CA GLN A 374 -15.06 -1.89 -20.18
C GLN A 374 -16.13 -1.55 -19.13
N GLY A 375 -16.63 -0.30 -19.17
CA GLY A 375 -17.65 0.21 -18.24
C GLY A 375 -17.14 0.59 -16.84
N LYS A 376 -15.85 0.40 -16.56
CA LYS A 376 -15.19 0.80 -15.31
C LYS A 376 -14.58 2.21 -15.39
N ASP A 377 -14.13 2.72 -14.26
CA ASP A 377 -13.54 4.07 -14.16
C ASP A 377 -12.01 4.03 -14.28
N PHE A 378 -11.42 3.08 -13.57
CA PHE A 378 -9.99 2.84 -13.50
C PHE A 378 -9.74 1.36 -13.20
N THR A 379 -8.52 0.91 -13.47
CA THR A 379 -8.05 -0.46 -13.24
C THR A 379 -7.05 -0.47 -12.11
N VAL A 380 -7.23 -1.36 -11.13
CA VAL A 380 -6.39 -1.46 -9.94
C VAL A 380 -5.54 -2.73 -10.01
N LEU A 381 -4.23 -2.54 -9.88
CA LEU A 381 -3.23 -3.58 -9.68
C LEU A 381 -2.76 -3.48 -8.23
N GLN A 382 -3.33 -4.30 -7.35
CA GLN A 382 -2.96 -4.37 -5.94
C GLN A 382 -1.71 -5.25 -5.78
N CYS A 383 -0.63 -4.68 -5.26
CA CYS A 383 0.66 -5.35 -5.11
C CYS A 383 0.83 -5.99 -3.73
N GLN A 384 0.03 -5.55 -2.75
CA GLN A 384 0.05 -5.99 -1.37
C GLN A 384 -0.85 -7.22 -1.12
N GLY A 385 -0.45 -8.09 -0.18
CA GLY A 385 -1.25 -9.24 0.24
C GLY A 385 -1.94 -9.02 1.59
N THR A 386 -3.23 -9.36 1.68
CA THR A 386 -4.02 -9.35 2.92
C THR A 386 -3.69 -10.57 3.80
N CYS A 387 -2.41 -10.75 4.15
CA CYS A 387 -1.95 -11.81 5.04
C CYS A 387 -2.60 -11.75 6.44
N THR A 388 -3.09 -10.57 6.84
CA THR A 388 -3.95 -10.33 8.01
C THR A 388 -5.36 -10.94 7.89
N SER A 389 -5.68 -11.63 6.79
CA SER A 389 -6.86 -12.51 6.65
C SER A 389 -6.53 -13.99 6.89
N ILE A 390 -5.25 -14.37 7.04
CA ILE A 390 -4.83 -15.74 7.37
C ILE A 390 -4.87 -15.88 8.89
N LYS A 391 -5.86 -16.61 9.42
CA LYS A 391 -6.13 -16.73 10.87
C LYS A 391 -4.89 -17.04 11.72
N ASP A 392 -4.11 -18.05 11.35
CA ASP A 392 -2.89 -18.46 12.07
C ASP A 392 -1.83 -17.34 12.11
N VAL A 393 -1.79 -16.47 11.09
CA VAL A 393 -0.93 -15.27 11.07
C VAL A 393 -1.46 -14.21 12.04
N ILE A 394 -2.76 -13.93 12.05
CA ILE A 394 -3.38 -12.98 13.00
C ILE A 394 -3.12 -13.43 14.45
N VAL A 395 -3.33 -14.72 14.76
CA VAL A 395 -3.13 -15.30 16.09
C VAL A 395 -1.67 -15.16 16.54
N TYR A 396 -0.73 -15.50 15.66
CA TYR A 396 0.69 -15.40 15.96
C TYR A 396 1.17 -13.95 16.13
N THR A 397 0.79 -13.04 15.21
CA THR A 397 1.12 -11.62 15.30
C THR A 397 0.53 -11.00 16.56
N ALA A 398 -0.74 -11.26 16.90
CA ALA A 398 -1.37 -10.69 18.09
C ALA A 398 -0.69 -11.14 19.40
N ALA A 399 -0.20 -12.38 19.47
CA ALA A 399 0.58 -12.85 20.61
C ALA A 399 1.99 -12.23 20.68
N THR A 400 2.67 -12.13 19.53
CA THR A 400 4.06 -11.66 19.43
C THR A 400 4.22 -10.15 19.25
N ALA A 401 3.12 -9.40 19.10
CA ALA A 401 3.07 -7.97 18.76
C ALA A 401 4.13 -7.12 19.48
N SER A 402 4.78 -6.25 18.70
CA SER A 402 5.99 -5.48 19.06
C SER A 402 6.11 -4.12 18.37
N LYS A 403 5.13 -3.69 17.55
CA LYS A 403 5.15 -2.51 16.66
C LYS A 403 6.15 -2.60 15.50
N SER A 404 6.82 -3.73 15.33
CA SER A 404 7.82 -3.97 14.28
C SER A 404 7.66 -5.33 13.58
N ASN A 405 6.73 -6.18 14.04
CA ASN A 405 6.49 -7.53 13.51
C ASN A 405 5.16 -7.63 12.72
N SER A 406 4.73 -6.54 12.08
CA SER A 406 3.59 -6.55 11.15
C SER A 406 3.80 -7.58 10.02
N PRO A 407 2.84 -8.51 9.81
CA PRO A 407 2.95 -9.48 8.73
C PRO A 407 2.79 -8.83 7.34
N LEU A 408 2.21 -7.62 7.26
CA LEU A 408 2.17 -6.82 6.02
C LEU A 408 3.56 -6.32 5.63
N MET A 409 4.38 -5.94 6.62
CA MET A 409 5.78 -5.55 6.36
C MET A 409 6.63 -6.76 5.94
N SER A 410 6.30 -7.97 6.44
CA SER A 410 6.98 -9.23 6.09
C SER A 410 6.74 -9.72 4.65
N THR A 411 5.69 -9.22 4.00
CA THR A 411 5.36 -9.53 2.61
C THR A 411 5.88 -8.45 1.65
N LYS A 412 5.72 -7.16 2.00
CA LYS A 412 6.04 -5.97 1.18
C LYS A 412 7.23 -6.17 0.23
N ALA A 413 8.45 -6.33 0.75
CA ALA A 413 9.65 -6.29 -0.08
C ALA A 413 9.75 -7.44 -1.10
N LYS A 414 9.40 -8.66 -0.67
CA LYS A 414 9.31 -9.87 -1.51
C LYS A 414 8.19 -9.76 -2.55
N PHE A 415 7.09 -9.06 -2.20
CA PHE A 415 5.96 -8.88 -3.10
C PHE A 415 6.29 -7.87 -4.19
N ASP A 416 6.90 -6.73 -3.87
CA ASP A 416 7.39 -5.76 -4.85
C ASP A 416 8.41 -6.34 -5.83
N GLU A 417 9.36 -7.17 -5.35
CA GLU A 417 10.34 -7.89 -6.17
C GLU A 417 9.68 -8.79 -7.25
N SER A 418 8.45 -9.24 -7.03
CA SER A 418 7.70 -10.06 -7.98
C SER A 418 6.68 -9.27 -8.82
N THR A 419 5.98 -8.33 -8.18
CA THR A 419 4.82 -7.63 -8.76
C THR A 419 5.25 -6.46 -9.64
N LEU A 420 6.19 -5.62 -9.19
CA LEU A 420 6.56 -4.41 -9.92
C LEU A 420 7.32 -4.68 -11.23
N PRO A 421 8.25 -5.66 -11.33
CA PRO A 421 8.81 -6.08 -12.61
C PRO A 421 7.74 -6.58 -13.58
N TRP A 422 6.82 -7.43 -13.12
CA TRP A 422 5.73 -7.94 -13.96
C TRP A 422 4.87 -6.79 -14.51
N ILE A 423 4.52 -5.81 -13.66
CA ILE A 423 3.72 -4.65 -14.04
C ILE A 423 4.44 -3.80 -15.09
N ARG A 424 5.75 -3.56 -14.96
CA ARG A 424 6.55 -2.83 -15.95
C ARG A 424 6.53 -3.50 -17.32
N GLU A 425 6.73 -4.81 -17.35
CA GLU A 425 6.84 -5.58 -18.58
C GLU A 425 5.48 -5.77 -19.29
N ASN A 426 4.39 -5.93 -18.55
CA ASN A 426 3.14 -6.50 -19.08
C ASN A 426 1.92 -5.58 -18.98
N ALA A 427 1.83 -4.65 -18.01
CA ALA A 427 0.58 -3.92 -17.77
C ALA A 427 0.15 -3.05 -18.96
N LEU A 428 1.09 -2.38 -19.64
CA LEU A 428 0.80 -1.58 -20.84
C LEU A 428 0.49 -2.40 -22.10
N ARG A 429 0.82 -3.70 -22.10
CA ARG A 429 0.48 -4.63 -23.19
C ARG A 429 -0.95 -5.15 -23.04
N ASN A 430 -1.39 -5.33 -21.79
CA ASN A 430 -2.66 -5.95 -21.46
C ASN A 430 -3.81 -4.93 -21.27
N LEU A 431 -3.50 -3.69 -20.85
CA LEU A 431 -4.48 -2.70 -20.36
C LEU A 431 -4.45 -1.36 -21.13
N THR A 432 -5.61 -0.91 -21.59
CA THR A 432 -5.78 0.29 -22.42
C THR A 432 -5.50 1.60 -21.68
N ALA A 433 -5.00 2.60 -22.42
CA ALA A 433 -4.78 3.97 -21.97
C ALA A 433 -6.06 4.80 -21.79
N ASN A 434 -7.24 4.28 -22.18
CA ASN A 434 -8.53 4.95 -21.99
C ASN A 434 -9.00 4.97 -20.51
N GLN A 435 -8.27 4.28 -19.62
CA GLN A 435 -8.44 4.25 -18.18
C GLN A 435 -7.10 4.38 -17.47
N ASN A 436 -7.14 4.99 -16.27
CA ASN A 436 -5.98 4.97 -15.39
C ASN A 436 -5.70 3.54 -14.93
N ILE A 437 -4.42 3.17 -14.96
CA ILE A 437 -3.92 2.04 -14.17
C ILE A 437 -3.51 2.62 -12.82
N ILE A 438 -3.98 2.00 -11.74
CA ILE A 438 -3.68 2.35 -10.35
C ILE A 438 -2.82 1.22 -9.79
N ILE A 439 -1.54 1.50 -9.54
CA ILE A 439 -0.61 0.56 -8.89
C ILE A 439 -0.72 0.83 -7.39
N MET A 440 -1.44 -0.01 -6.67
CA MET A 440 -1.74 0.17 -5.25
C MET A 440 -0.87 -0.75 -4.40
N ASN A 441 -0.35 -0.25 -3.28
CA ASN A 441 0.53 -0.99 -2.39
C ASN A 441 0.40 -0.54 -0.92
N ASP A 442 0.75 -1.43 0.00
CA ASP A 442 1.08 -1.09 1.39
C ASP A 442 2.49 -0.47 1.43
N PHE A 443 2.79 0.29 2.48
CA PHE A 443 4.06 0.98 2.74
C PHE A 443 4.66 1.64 1.49
N ILE A 444 3.84 2.48 0.84
CA ILE A 444 4.02 2.98 -0.52
C ILE A 444 5.38 3.67 -0.70
N ASP A 445 6.15 3.24 -1.70
CA ASP A 445 7.58 3.51 -1.79
C ASP A 445 8.04 4.02 -3.16
N GLY A 446 9.33 4.36 -3.26
CA GLY A 446 9.96 4.85 -4.47
C GLY A 446 9.93 3.84 -5.61
N ALA A 447 9.99 2.54 -5.31
CA ALA A 447 9.87 1.49 -6.33
C ALA A 447 8.48 1.51 -7.00
N THR A 448 7.42 1.63 -6.19
CA THR A 448 6.04 1.69 -6.68
C THR A 448 5.77 3.00 -7.44
N THR A 449 6.19 4.15 -6.89
CA THR A 449 5.95 5.46 -7.51
C THR A 449 6.77 5.68 -8.78
N HIS A 450 8.04 5.26 -8.82
CA HIS A 450 8.84 5.33 -10.04
C HIS A 450 8.29 4.39 -11.13
N THR A 451 7.74 3.23 -10.77
CA THR A 451 7.06 2.34 -11.75
C THR A 451 5.86 3.03 -12.41
N ALA A 452 5.04 3.77 -11.64
CA ALA A 452 3.92 4.52 -12.20
C ALA A 452 4.37 5.71 -13.09
N PHE A 453 5.47 6.36 -12.73
CA PHE A 453 6.11 7.41 -13.53
C PHE A 453 6.65 6.88 -14.88
N GLU A 454 7.45 5.80 -14.86
CA GLU A 454 7.99 5.14 -16.07
C GLU A 454 6.86 4.74 -17.04
N LEU A 455 5.81 4.08 -16.53
CA LEU A 455 4.71 3.60 -17.37
C LEU A 455 3.81 4.75 -17.86
N SER A 456 3.72 5.85 -17.11
CA SER A 456 3.15 7.09 -17.61
C SER A 456 3.98 7.67 -18.76
N GLN A 457 5.30 7.83 -18.60
CA GLN A 457 6.18 8.30 -19.68
C GLN A 457 5.97 7.51 -20.97
N MET A 458 5.91 6.17 -20.90
CA MET A 458 5.64 5.31 -22.06
C MET A 458 4.29 5.61 -22.73
N ARG A 459 3.20 5.78 -21.96
CA ARG A 459 1.87 6.12 -22.50
C ARG A 459 1.80 7.52 -23.12
N PHE A 460 2.50 8.50 -22.56
CA PHE A 460 2.51 9.86 -23.11
C PHE A 460 3.45 10.01 -24.31
N ALA A 461 4.64 9.40 -24.28
CA ALA A 461 5.60 9.36 -25.40
C ALA A 461 5.09 8.55 -26.61
N SER A 462 4.12 7.65 -26.40
CA SER A 462 3.42 6.96 -27.49
C SER A 462 2.59 7.95 -28.34
N THR A 463 3.18 8.43 -29.42
CA THR A 463 2.47 9.03 -30.57
C THR A 463 1.48 8.00 -31.14
N PRO A 464 0.24 8.38 -31.53
CA PRO A 464 -0.79 7.44 -32.00
C PRO A 464 -0.49 6.85 -33.40
N SER A 465 0.52 5.97 -33.48
CA SER A 465 1.02 5.36 -34.72
C SER A 465 0.47 3.93 -34.98
N ALA A 466 -0.80 3.70 -34.66
CA ALA A 466 -1.49 2.41 -34.88
C ALA A 466 -2.62 2.47 -35.93
N ALA A 467 -3.25 3.64 -36.10
CA ALA A 467 -4.36 3.83 -37.03
C ALA A 467 -3.93 3.95 -38.51
N VAL A 468 -2.67 4.33 -38.77
CA VAL A 468 -2.14 4.49 -40.13
C VAL A 468 -1.60 3.17 -40.68
N ALA A 469 -0.81 2.45 -39.88
CA ALA A 469 -0.19 1.18 -40.26
C ALA A 469 -1.22 0.10 -40.70
N SER A 470 -2.40 0.08 -40.06
CA SER A 470 -3.49 -0.84 -40.41
C SER A 470 -4.18 -0.49 -41.74
N SER A 471 -4.22 0.79 -42.12
CA SER A 471 -4.74 1.22 -43.43
C SER A 471 -3.77 0.88 -44.58
N GLU A 472 -2.48 1.20 -44.45
CA GLU A 472 -1.50 0.98 -45.53
C GLU A 472 -1.26 -0.52 -45.79
N MET A 473 -1.22 -1.35 -44.75
CA MET A 473 -1.04 -2.79 -44.90
C MET A 473 -2.24 -3.45 -45.62
N THR A 474 -3.45 -2.91 -45.43
CA THR A 474 -4.66 -3.36 -46.15
C THR A 474 -4.63 -2.92 -47.61
N SER A 475 -4.16 -1.70 -47.90
CA SER A 475 -4.01 -1.20 -49.27
C SER A 475 -2.93 -1.94 -50.08
N GLN A 476 -1.82 -2.36 -49.45
CA GLN A 476 -0.78 -3.12 -50.15
C GLN A 476 -1.23 -4.54 -50.51
N VAL A 477 -1.89 -5.27 -49.59
CA VAL A 477 -2.38 -6.63 -49.87
C VAL A 477 -3.45 -6.65 -50.97
N ALA A 478 -4.28 -5.61 -51.07
CA ALA A 478 -5.25 -5.47 -52.15
C ALA A 478 -4.61 -5.33 -53.56
N ALA A 479 -3.38 -4.83 -53.65
CA ALA A 479 -2.70 -4.60 -54.93
C ALA A 479 -2.00 -5.84 -55.51
N THR A 480 -1.64 -6.83 -54.68
CA THR A 480 -0.77 -7.96 -55.10
C THR A 480 -1.51 -9.18 -55.65
N HIS A 481 -2.85 -9.21 -55.60
CA HIS A 481 -3.66 -10.38 -55.96
C HIS A 481 -4.44 -10.30 -57.29
N GLN A 482 -3.97 -9.50 -58.25
CA GLN A 482 -4.43 -9.54 -59.64
C GLN A 482 -3.30 -9.77 -60.65
N THR A 483 -2.66 -10.95 -60.64
CA THR A 483 -2.17 -11.67 -61.85
C THR A 483 -1.42 -12.97 -61.49
N ALA A 484 -2.03 -14.14 -61.77
CA ALA A 484 -1.36 -15.39 -62.22
C ALA A 484 -2.33 -16.58 -62.20
N SER A 485 -2.41 -17.34 -63.30
CA SER A 485 -3.08 -18.65 -63.34
C SER A 485 -2.05 -19.78 -63.12
N PRO A 486 -2.44 -20.94 -62.56
CA PRO A 486 -1.49 -21.96 -62.07
C PRO A 486 -1.01 -22.94 -63.15
N ARG A 487 0.20 -23.50 -63.00
CA ARG A 487 0.62 -24.74 -63.68
C ARG A 487 1.69 -25.54 -62.92
N THR A 488 1.40 -26.84 -62.75
CA THR A 488 2.33 -28.00 -62.66
C THR A 488 3.52 -27.97 -61.68
N SER A 489 3.28 -28.50 -60.48
CA SER A 489 3.89 -29.74 -59.95
C SER A 489 5.34 -30.16 -60.33
N ILE A 490 6.16 -30.44 -59.31
CA ILE A 490 7.18 -31.51 -59.26
C ILE A 490 7.12 -32.16 -57.85
N GLN A 491 7.66 -33.38 -57.68
CA GLN A 491 7.47 -34.28 -56.53
C GLN A 491 8.84 -34.70 -55.90
N VAL A 492 8.84 -35.72 -55.00
CA VAL A 492 10.03 -36.45 -54.45
C VAL A 492 10.74 -35.71 -53.29
N GLN A 493 11.03 -36.28 -52.09
CA GLN A 493 10.76 -37.63 -51.51
C GLN A 493 10.65 -37.57 -49.95
N LYS A 494 10.37 -38.72 -49.30
CA LYS A 494 10.38 -38.91 -47.82
C LYS A 494 11.26 -40.10 -47.40
N SER A 495 11.96 -39.97 -46.26
CA SER A 495 12.40 -41.00 -45.28
C SER A 495 12.74 -40.26 -43.96
N ALA A 496 12.44 -40.64 -42.71
CA ALA A 496 12.18 -41.92 -42.00
C ALA A 496 13.45 -42.74 -41.66
N PHE A 497 13.67 -43.30 -40.45
CA PHE A 497 13.13 -43.08 -39.08
C PHE A 497 14.01 -43.83 -38.02
N GLN A 498 13.92 -43.46 -36.73
CA GLN A 498 14.26 -44.24 -35.50
C GLN A 498 15.72 -44.64 -35.09
N GLN A 499 16.04 -44.32 -33.81
CA GLN A 499 16.72 -45.10 -32.72
C GLN A 499 17.91 -46.06 -33.03
N PHE A 500 19.00 -46.10 -32.24
CA PHE A 500 19.01 -46.64 -30.86
C PHE A 500 20.17 -46.16 -29.93
N SER A 501 20.14 -46.64 -28.68
CA SER A 501 21.00 -46.45 -27.49
C SER A 501 22.54 -46.46 -27.63
N GLY A 502 23.22 -45.84 -26.65
CA GLY A 502 24.61 -46.16 -26.24
C GLY A 502 25.00 -45.45 -24.93
N ALA A 503 25.77 -46.10 -24.04
CA ALA A 503 26.16 -45.55 -22.72
C ALA A 503 27.63 -45.88 -22.34
N GLY A 504 28.24 -45.03 -21.51
CA GLY A 504 29.59 -45.15 -20.94
C GLY A 504 30.09 -43.75 -20.49
N VAL A 505 30.40 -43.38 -19.24
CA VAL A 505 31.05 -44.00 -18.06
C VAL A 505 32.56 -43.72 -18.00
N SER A 506 33.01 -43.10 -16.89
CA SER A 506 34.42 -42.94 -16.43
C SER A 506 35.33 -41.95 -17.20
N GLN A 507 36.36 -41.29 -16.62
CA GLN A 507 36.87 -41.24 -15.23
C GLN A 507 37.77 -40.01 -14.93
N LEU A 508 37.94 -39.70 -13.64
CA LEU A 508 39.11 -39.13 -12.92
C LEU A 508 39.80 -37.78 -13.31
N GLN A 509 39.86 -36.91 -12.29
CA GLN A 509 41.03 -36.23 -11.65
C GLN A 509 42.45 -36.49 -12.27
N ALA A 510 43.48 -35.64 -12.19
CA ALA A 510 43.82 -34.62 -11.16
C ALA A 510 44.97 -33.65 -11.61
N ALA A 511 45.14 -32.56 -10.83
CA ALA A 511 46.40 -31.83 -10.52
C ALA A 511 47.29 -31.20 -11.62
N GLY A 512 47.82 -29.99 -11.32
CA GLY A 512 48.88 -29.32 -12.10
C GLY A 512 49.20 -27.91 -11.58
N VAL A 513 50.33 -27.74 -10.89
CA VAL A 513 50.83 -26.44 -10.39
C VAL A 513 52.03 -25.99 -11.23
N GLY A 514 52.10 -24.73 -11.67
CA GLY A 514 53.21 -24.24 -12.51
C GLY A 514 53.26 -22.73 -12.80
N SER A 515 54.02 -22.02 -11.96
CA SER A 515 54.82 -20.79 -12.21
C SER A 515 54.72 -19.96 -13.51
N SER A 516 54.66 -18.64 -13.31
CA SER A 516 55.19 -17.52 -14.15
C SER A 516 56.59 -17.76 -14.78
N PRO A 517 57.05 -17.03 -15.85
CA PRO A 517 57.08 -15.55 -15.87
C PRO A 517 56.99 -14.79 -17.24
N GLN A 518 56.89 -13.45 -17.10
CA GLN A 518 57.32 -12.31 -17.95
C GLN A 518 57.65 -12.47 -19.45
N LEU A 519 57.02 -11.59 -20.26
CA LEU A 519 57.55 -10.76 -21.38
C LEU A 519 56.40 -9.83 -21.84
N GLY A 520 56.55 -8.64 -22.43
CA GLY A 520 57.70 -7.78 -22.77
C GLY A 520 57.15 -6.40 -23.26
N ALA A 521 57.99 -5.37 -23.47
CA ALA A 521 57.49 -4.00 -23.74
C ALA A 521 58.16 -3.28 -24.93
N GLN A 522 57.36 -2.54 -25.71
CA GLN A 522 57.71 -1.44 -26.64
C GLN A 522 56.41 -0.63 -26.90
N VAL A 523 56.28 0.70 -26.84
CA VAL A 523 57.15 1.89 -27.03
C VAL A 523 57.15 2.45 -28.47
N GLY A 524 56.51 3.63 -28.62
CA GLY A 524 56.52 4.48 -29.82
C GLY A 524 55.29 5.42 -29.86
N GLY A 525 55.38 6.74 -30.03
CA GLY A 525 56.54 7.63 -29.95
C GLY A 525 56.60 8.71 -31.03
N SER A 526 56.02 9.89 -30.79
CA SER A 526 56.27 11.13 -31.57
C SER A 526 55.88 12.38 -30.77
N GLN A 527 56.38 13.55 -31.16
CA GLN A 527 56.35 14.82 -30.41
C GLN A 527 55.90 16.00 -31.30
N SER A 528 55.47 17.11 -30.71
CA SER A 528 55.78 18.47 -31.22
C SER A 528 55.58 19.57 -30.16
N GLN A 529 56.17 20.75 -30.42
CA GLN A 529 56.40 21.88 -29.51
C GLN A 529 56.52 23.18 -30.33
N SER A 530 56.35 24.41 -29.83
CA SER A 530 55.65 24.95 -28.64
C SER A 530 55.67 26.49 -28.73
N ALA A 531 54.69 27.22 -28.16
CA ALA A 531 54.67 28.70 -28.21
C ALA A 531 54.11 29.35 -26.94
N GLN A 532 54.44 30.64 -26.70
CA GLN A 532 54.22 31.36 -25.44
C GLN A 532 53.44 32.68 -25.61
N ALA A 533 52.86 33.11 -24.47
CA ALA A 533 52.69 34.50 -24.02
C ALA A 533 51.75 35.47 -24.75
N GLY A 534 51.04 36.27 -23.94
CA GLY A 534 50.26 37.44 -24.33
C GLY A 534 49.39 37.91 -23.14
N ALA A 535 49.59 39.15 -22.66
CA ALA A 535 48.85 39.68 -21.51
C ALA A 535 48.71 41.21 -21.57
N SER A 536 47.49 41.72 -21.38
CA SER A 536 47.21 43.13 -21.02
C SER A 536 45.72 43.43 -20.80
N GLN A 537 45.41 44.16 -19.71
CA GLN A 537 44.35 45.20 -19.60
C GLN A 537 42.86 44.80 -19.82
N ALA A 538 41.84 45.59 -19.43
CA ALA A 538 41.66 46.46 -18.25
C ALA A 538 40.16 46.81 -18.07
N GLN A 539 39.76 47.13 -16.83
CA GLN A 539 38.61 47.95 -16.38
C GLN A 539 37.36 48.12 -17.29
N THR A 540 36.17 47.79 -16.76
CA THR A 540 35.10 48.78 -16.50
C THR A 540 33.97 48.21 -15.64
N ALA A 541 33.28 49.08 -14.90
CA ALA A 541 31.95 48.85 -14.34
C ALA A 541 30.97 49.86 -14.97
N PRO A 542 29.65 49.68 -14.83
CA PRO A 542 28.94 50.57 -13.88
C PRO A 542 27.76 49.91 -13.12
N SER A 543 27.08 50.74 -12.33
CA SER A 543 26.08 50.41 -11.31
C SER A 543 24.61 50.65 -11.71
N GLY A 544 23.68 49.91 -11.07
CA GLY A 544 22.68 50.55 -10.18
C GLY A 544 21.19 50.62 -10.58
N ALA A 545 20.34 49.92 -9.81
CA ALA A 545 18.94 50.20 -9.41
C ALA A 545 18.52 49.07 -8.42
N ALA A 546 17.94 49.26 -7.21
CA ALA A 546 16.71 49.97 -6.78
C ALA A 546 15.43 49.32 -7.37
N THR A 547 14.38 48.92 -6.62
CA THR A 547 13.89 49.20 -5.23
C THR A 547 13.64 47.88 -4.43
N GLY A 548 13.33 47.78 -3.13
CA GLY A 548 12.47 48.55 -2.19
C GLY A 548 11.01 48.05 -2.26
N PHE A 549 10.27 47.70 -1.18
CA PHE A 549 10.35 48.08 0.26
C PHE A 549 9.59 47.11 1.23
N LEU A 550 10.11 46.93 2.47
CA LEU A 550 9.44 46.64 3.78
C LEU A 550 8.50 45.40 3.96
N HIS A 551 8.15 44.92 5.18
CA HIS A 551 8.24 45.48 6.55
C HIS A 551 8.64 44.43 7.65
N THR A 552 9.20 44.95 8.76
CA THR A 552 9.58 44.41 10.11
C THR A 552 8.91 43.13 10.68
N THR A 553 9.43 42.39 11.70
CA THR A 553 10.24 42.74 12.93
C THR A 553 10.95 41.45 13.46
N ILE A 554 12.22 41.33 13.92
CA ILE A 554 12.95 41.76 15.17
C ILE A 554 12.14 41.57 16.48
N LEU A 555 12.61 41.11 17.66
CA LEU A 555 13.93 40.75 18.29
C LEU A 555 14.07 39.19 18.49
N ASP A 556 15.04 38.52 19.15
CA ASP A 556 16.04 38.75 20.25
C ASP A 556 15.46 38.88 21.69
N SER A 557 16.11 38.49 22.81
CA SER A 557 17.41 37.83 23.15
C SER A 557 17.23 37.06 24.50
N ALA A 558 17.83 35.91 24.87
CA ALA A 558 19.23 35.44 25.01
C ALA A 558 20.02 35.93 26.26
N PHE A 559 20.20 35.07 27.30
CA PHE A 559 21.24 35.09 28.38
C PHE A 559 21.27 33.67 29.02
N VAL A 560 22.32 32.83 28.94
CA VAL A 560 23.69 32.86 29.53
C VAL A 560 23.74 32.57 31.04
N ARG A 561 24.52 31.54 31.43
CA ARG A 561 24.76 31.07 32.81
C ARG A 561 25.95 31.77 33.50
N PRO A 562 25.98 31.83 34.83
CA PRO A 562 27.21 31.82 35.64
C PRO A 562 27.38 30.48 36.40
N SER A 563 28.54 30.30 37.05
CA SER A 563 28.90 29.11 37.84
C SER A 563 29.64 29.48 39.13
N GLY A 564 29.25 28.89 40.28
CA GLY A 564 29.90 29.05 41.58
C GLY A 564 29.33 28.07 42.63
N PRO A 565 30.07 27.72 43.71
CA PRO A 565 29.88 26.42 44.38
C PRO A 565 29.38 26.46 45.85
N ASP A 566 29.12 25.25 46.36
CA ASP A 566 29.08 24.77 47.76
C ASP A 566 28.13 25.41 48.79
N ALA A 567 27.08 24.66 49.17
CA ALA A 567 26.71 24.38 50.58
C ALA A 567 25.62 23.29 50.72
N SER A 568 25.83 22.36 51.66
CA SER A 568 24.81 21.60 52.42
C SER A 568 25.00 21.94 53.91
N PRO A 569 24.10 21.59 54.87
CA PRO A 569 22.81 20.87 54.76
C PRO A 569 21.63 21.56 55.51
N SER A 570 20.41 21.01 55.41
CA SER A 570 19.45 20.96 56.54
C SER A 570 18.26 20.02 56.28
N GLN A 571 17.70 19.41 57.33
CA GLN A 571 16.47 18.61 57.31
C GLN A 571 15.30 19.39 57.93
N GLN A 572 14.05 19.02 57.59
CA GLN A 572 12.82 18.90 58.44
C GLN A 572 11.54 19.07 57.56
N PRO A 573 10.35 18.59 57.99
CA PRO A 573 9.41 17.95 57.05
C PRO A 573 7.97 18.52 57.02
N GLU A 574 7.10 17.79 56.29
CA GLU A 574 5.62 17.71 56.42
C GLU A 574 4.75 18.85 55.83
N PRO A 575 3.43 18.63 55.61
CA PRO A 575 2.61 17.45 55.95
C PRO A 575 1.94 16.71 54.78
N ALA A 576 1.31 15.58 55.08
CA ALA A 576 0.49 14.80 54.14
C ALA A 576 -0.93 15.37 53.95
N LEU A 577 -1.58 15.01 52.85
CA LEU A 577 -3.03 15.17 52.63
C LEU A 577 -3.69 13.82 52.38
N ALA A 578 -4.89 13.63 52.95
CA ALA A 578 -5.51 12.31 53.09
C ALA A 578 -6.55 11.98 52.01
N HIS A 579 -6.68 10.69 51.71
CA HIS A 579 -7.85 10.14 51.01
C HIS A 579 -9.09 10.15 51.92
N PRO A 580 -10.27 10.49 51.38
CA PRO A 580 -11.53 9.93 51.84
C PRO A 580 -11.84 8.63 51.06
N LEU A 581 -11.95 7.52 51.78
CA LEU A 581 -12.62 6.31 51.28
C LEU A 581 -14.13 6.57 51.19
N PHE A 582 -14.79 5.98 50.20
CA PHE A 582 -16.24 5.76 50.25
C PHE A 582 -16.56 4.33 49.80
N GLU A 583 -17.02 3.49 50.73
CA GLU A 583 -17.75 2.28 50.38
C GLU A 583 -19.13 2.66 49.84
N GLN A 584 -19.63 1.94 48.83
CA GLN A 584 -21.06 1.63 48.79
C GLN A 584 -21.30 0.22 48.27
N LYS A 585 -22.26 -0.47 48.89
CA LYS A 585 -22.50 -1.91 48.72
C LYS A 585 -23.69 -2.17 47.79
N ASN A 586 -23.59 -3.25 47.03
CA ASN A 586 -24.62 -4.05 46.37
C ASN A 586 -26.08 -3.57 46.44
N ALA A 587 -26.68 -3.40 45.27
CA ALA A 587 -28.12 -3.60 45.08
C ALA A 587 -28.36 -4.39 43.79
N ILE A 588 -28.77 -5.66 43.91
CA ILE A 588 -29.34 -6.44 42.81
C ILE A 588 -30.86 -6.36 42.96
N GLN A 589 -31.54 -5.91 41.91
CA GLN A 589 -32.96 -6.25 41.73
C GLN A 589 -33.31 -6.35 40.25
N GLN A 590 -33.96 -7.45 39.90
CA GLN A 590 -34.68 -7.60 38.65
C GLN A 590 -36.06 -6.95 38.81
N PHE A 591 -36.64 -6.39 37.74
CA PHE A 591 -37.99 -6.79 37.35
C PHE A 591 -38.25 -6.49 35.86
N SER A 592 -39.13 -7.30 35.26
CA SER A 592 -39.66 -7.10 33.91
C SER A 592 -40.91 -6.21 33.94
N GLY A 593 -41.20 -5.54 32.81
CA GLY A 593 -42.43 -4.77 32.65
C GLY A 593 -42.59 -4.22 31.24
N ALA A 594 -43.58 -4.71 30.51
CA ALA A 594 -44.01 -4.10 29.25
C ALA A 594 -44.99 -2.96 29.53
N GLY A 595 -44.87 -1.85 28.79
CA GLY A 595 -45.78 -0.71 28.90
C GLY A 595 -45.81 0.05 27.57
N SER A 596 -47.01 0.24 27.02
CA SER A 596 -47.19 0.85 25.70
C SER A 596 -47.90 2.21 25.78
N SER A 597 -47.82 2.94 24.66
CA SER A 597 -48.83 3.87 24.13
C SER A 597 -48.66 5.39 24.32
N GLN A 598 -49.35 6.08 23.40
CA GLN A 598 -49.78 7.48 23.39
C GLN A 598 -48.74 8.60 23.16
N THR A 599 -48.62 8.91 21.86
CA THR A 599 -48.55 10.27 21.31
C THR A 599 -49.25 11.37 22.12
N GLN A 600 -48.61 12.53 22.25
CA GLN A 600 -49.31 13.83 22.22
C GLN A 600 -48.61 14.79 21.27
N SER A 601 -49.38 15.70 20.68
CA SER A 601 -48.92 16.73 19.74
C SER A 601 -49.03 18.12 20.36
N ALA A 602 -48.12 19.01 19.98
CA ALA A 602 -48.23 20.44 20.22
C ALA A 602 -47.77 21.22 18.98
N GLN A 603 -48.49 22.28 18.64
CA GLN A 603 -48.16 23.22 17.55
C GLN A 603 -47.68 24.56 18.14
N VAL A 604 -47.50 25.55 17.26
CA VAL A 604 -47.21 26.98 17.53
C VAL A 604 -45.72 27.28 17.81
N GLY A 605 -45.08 28.25 17.14
CA GLY A 605 -45.57 28.99 15.97
C GLY A 605 -44.69 30.15 15.49
N SER A 606 -44.52 30.22 14.16
CA SER A 606 -44.40 31.43 13.33
C SER A 606 -43.49 32.61 13.76
N SER A 607 -42.48 32.89 12.94
CA SER A 607 -42.31 34.24 12.35
C SER A 607 -41.59 34.19 10.99
N LEU A 608 -42.16 34.86 9.99
CA LEU A 608 -41.49 35.25 8.74
C LEU A 608 -41.11 36.74 8.83
N PRO A 609 -40.27 37.25 7.91
CA PRO A 609 -40.86 38.02 6.80
C PRO A 609 -40.31 37.64 5.42
N SER A 610 -41.06 38.01 4.38
CA SER A 610 -40.83 37.60 2.97
C SER A 610 -40.70 38.79 2.02
N TRP A 611 -39.75 38.73 1.09
CA TRP A 611 -39.68 39.46 -0.19
C TRP A 611 -38.97 38.52 -1.20
N GLY A 612 -39.29 38.45 -2.50
CA GLY A 612 -40.35 39.07 -3.32
C GLY A 612 -40.42 38.39 -4.71
N GLN A 613 -41.49 38.63 -5.48
CA GLN A 613 -41.75 38.03 -6.81
C GLN A 613 -40.89 38.69 -7.93
N GLY A 614 -40.71 38.14 -9.15
CA GLY A 614 -41.19 36.89 -9.79
C GLY A 614 -40.09 36.33 -10.73
N SER A 615 -40.31 35.77 -11.93
CA SER A 615 -41.47 35.37 -12.77
C SER A 615 -40.93 34.40 -13.89
N GLY A 616 -41.68 33.76 -14.81
CA GLY A 616 -43.12 33.64 -15.04
C GLY A 616 -43.50 33.55 -16.55
N SER A 617 -43.44 32.37 -17.18
CA SER A 617 -44.05 32.09 -18.49
C SER A 617 -44.38 30.60 -18.69
N GLN A 618 -45.38 30.30 -19.51
CA GLN A 618 -45.86 28.94 -19.84
C GLN A 618 -45.85 28.71 -21.36
N SER A 619 -45.74 27.45 -21.79
CA SER A 619 -46.34 26.98 -23.04
C SER A 619 -46.70 25.49 -22.94
N GLN A 620 -47.82 25.10 -23.56
CA GLN A 620 -48.30 23.71 -23.66
C GLN A 620 -48.50 23.35 -25.13
N ALA A 621 -48.12 22.12 -25.53
CA ALA A 621 -48.82 21.21 -26.46
C ALA A 621 -47.85 20.16 -27.05
N ALA A 622 -48.27 19.01 -27.58
CA ALA A 622 -49.37 18.07 -27.24
C ALA A 622 -49.26 16.82 -28.16
N ARG A 623 -49.66 15.62 -27.66
CA ARG A 623 -49.87 14.36 -28.44
C ARG A 623 -48.59 13.73 -29.04
N SER A 624 -48.52 12.42 -29.37
CA SER A 624 -49.25 11.21 -28.91
C SER A 624 -48.57 9.94 -29.46
N GLY A 625 -48.53 8.83 -28.71
CA GLY A 625 -48.06 7.52 -29.21
C GLY A 625 -48.28 6.40 -28.18
N SER A 626 -48.55 5.16 -28.61
CA SER A 626 -49.07 4.09 -27.74
C SER A 626 -48.65 2.67 -28.15
N ALA A 627 -48.22 1.85 -27.17
CA ALA A 627 -48.23 0.38 -27.19
C ALA A 627 -48.14 -0.12 -25.73
N GLN A 628 -49.21 -0.67 -25.17
CA GLN A 628 -49.50 -2.11 -25.02
C GLN A 628 -48.74 -2.84 -23.89
N THR A 629 -49.52 -3.37 -22.94
CA THR A 629 -49.09 -4.17 -21.79
C THR A 629 -49.47 -5.65 -21.98
N GLY A 630 -48.53 -6.58 -21.79
CA GLY A 630 -48.80 -8.02 -21.70
C GLY A 630 -48.76 -8.52 -20.26
N GLY A 631 -49.80 -9.21 -19.80
CA GLY A 631 -49.89 -9.79 -18.45
C GLY A 631 -49.75 -11.31 -18.44
N PHE A 632 -49.27 -11.85 -17.31
CA PHE A 632 -49.19 -13.30 -17.05
C PHE A 632 -50.35 -13.78 -16.16
N PRO A 633 -51.03 -14.90 -16.52
CA PRO A 633 -51.80 -15.72 -15.60
C PRO A 633 -51.00 -16.96 -15.12
N SER A 634 -51.58 -17.77 -14.23
CA SER A 634 -50.87 -18.81 -13.46
C SER A 634 -51.47 -20.22 -13.56
N ASN A 635 -50.68 -21.19 -13.07
CA ASN A 635 -51.09 -22.42 -12.37
C ASN A 635 -51.60 -23.70 -13.09
N VAL A 636 -50.90 -24.81 -12.77
CA VAL A 636 -51.40 -26.11 -12.26
C VAL A 636 -51.72 -27.30 -13.23
N ALA A 637 -50.88 -28.35 -13.07
CA ALA A 637 -51.10 -29.81 -13.14
C ALA A 637 -51.62 -30.54 -14.41
N GLY A 638 -51.15 -31.80 -14.63
CA GLY A 638 -51.97 -32.79 -15.37
C GLY A 638 -51.38 -34.01 -16.14
N GLY A 639 -50.49 -34.84 -15.57
CA GLY A 639 -50.57 -36.32 -15.68
C GLY A 639 -50.26 -37.17 -16.96
N PHE A 640 -49.65 -38.34 -16.71
CA PHE A 640 -49.90 -39.69 -17.29
C PHE A 640 -49.31 -40.19 -18.66
N LEU A 641 -48.38 -41.18 -18.55
CA LEU A 641 -48.17 -42.40 -19.39
C LEU A 641 -47.68 -42.23 -20.87
N HIS A 642 -47.05 -43.20 -21.59
CA HIS A 642 -46.72 -44.63 -21.34
C HIS A 642 -45.39 -45.12 -22.06
N PRO A 643 -45.05 -46.41 -22.36
CA PRO A 643 -43.72 -46.97 -21.98
C PRO A 643 -42.83 -47.66 -23.05
N PHE A 644 -41.58 -47.99 -22.67
CA PHE A 644 -40.72 -49.11 -23.13
C PHE A 644 -39.67 -49.42 -22.02
N GLY A 645 -38.99 -50.58 -21.90
CA GLY A 645 -39.07 -51.81 -22.71
C GLY A 645 -37.98 -52.88 -22.44
N VAL A 646 -37.92 -53.46 -21.23
CA VAL A 646 -37.35 -54.80 -20.89
C VAL A 646 -35.85 -55.11 -21.18
N LYS A 647 -35.05 -55.39 -20.13
CA LYS A 647 -34.35 -56.70 -19.92
C LYS A 647 -33.63 -56.83 -18.58
N THR A 648 -33.48 -58.07 -18.12
CA THR A 648 -32.87 -58.48 -16.84
C THR A 648 -31.50 -59.16 -17.04
N ALA A 649 -30.63 -59.01 -16.05
CA ALA A 649 -29.47 -59.87 -15.79
C ALA A 649 -29.22 -59.91 -14.27
N ALA A 650 -28.73 -61.02 -13.72
CA ALA A 650 -28.54 -61.23 -12.29
C ALA A 650 -27.09 -61.58 -11.96
N LEU A 651 -26.57 -61.04 -10.86
CA LEU A 651 -25.24 -61.26 -10.30
C LEU A 651 -25.29 -61.09 -8.75
N PRO A 652 -24.23 -61.44 -7.98
CA PRO A 652 -24.34 -62.41 -6.87
C PRO A 652 -24.46 -61.74 -5.47
N PRO A 653 -24.33 -62.47 -4.32
CA PRO A 653 -24.93 -62.04 -3.05
C PRO A 653 -24.13 -60.98 -2.28
N THR A 654 -24.81 -60.40 -1.30
CA THR A 654 -24.36 -59.38 -0.35
C THR A 654 -23.08 -59.72 0.42
N GLU A 655 -22.10 -58.82 0.37
CA GLU A 655 -21.26 -58.53 1.54
C GLU A 655 -22.01 -57.54 2.47
N SER A 656 -21.68 -57.53 3.75
CA SER A 656 -22.37 -56.71 4.76
C SER A 656 -21.71 -55.33 4.89
N ASP A 657 -22.01 -54.44 3.94
CA ASP A 657 -21.61 -53.03 4.05
C ASP A 657 -22.21 -52.39 5.30
N THR A 658 -21.36 -52.08 6.28
CA THR A 658 -21.71 -51.13 7.34
C THR A 658 -21.83 -49.76 6.70
N LEU A 659 -23.06 -49.32 6.44
CA LEU A 659 -23.37 -47.98 5.94
C LEU A 659 -22.54 -46.94 6.69
N PRO A 660 -21.70 -46.14 6.00
CA PRO A 660 -20.93 -45.09 6.67
C PRO A 660 -21.91 -44.14 7.35
N SER A 661 -21.66 -43.84 8.62
CA SER A 661 -22.47 -42.91 9.39
C SER A 661 -22.62 -41.61 8.61
N ILE A 662 -23.85 -41.23 8.27
CA ILE A 662 -24.15 -39.93 7.68
C ILE A 662 -24.01 -38.92 8.81
N VAL A 663 -22.77 -38.50 9.06
CA VAL A 663 -22.45 -37.40 9.97
C VAL A 663 -23.16 -36.17 9.44
N ASP A 664 -24.01 -35.57 10.28
CA ASP A 664 -24.69 -34.31 9.97
C ASP A 664 -23.61 -33.27 9.59
N PRO A 665 -23.70 -32.62 8.41
CA PRO A 665 -22.76 -31.57 8.02
C PRO A 665 -22.59 -30.46 9.07
N ALA A 666 -23.61 -30.18 9.89
CA ALA A 666 -23.49 -29.27 11.03
C ALA A 666 -22.63 -29.83 12.17
N GLN A 667 -22.70 -31.14 12.44
CA GLN A 667 -21.82 -31.81 13.42
C GLN A 667 -20.39 -31.93 12.91
N ALA A 668 -20.20 -32.24 11.62
CA ALA A 668 -18.88 -32.25 11.00
C ALA A 668 -18.21 -30.87 11.13
N LYS A 669 -18.91 -29.80 10.71
CA LYS A 669 -18.40 -28.43 10.86
C LYS A 669 -18.11 -28.05 12.32
N ALA A 670 -19.01 -28.40 13.25
CA ALA A 670 -18.80 -28.10 14.67
C ALA A 670 -17.60 -28.84 15.28
N GLN A 671 -17.31 -30.06 14.79
CA GLN A 671 -16.13 -30.83 15.19
C GLN A 671 -14.85 -30.26 14.57
N ASP A 672 -14.89 -29.81 13.31
CA ASP A 672 -13.77 -29.11 12.67
C ASP A 672 -13.47 -27.77 13.38
N ASP A 673 -14.49 -26.95 13.66
CA ASP A 673 -14.38 -25.70 14.43
C ASP A 673 -13.75 -25.94 15.82
N LEU A 674 -14.06 -27.07 16.46
CA LEU A 674 -13.54 -27.45 17.77
C LEU A 674 -12.07 -27.90 17.71
N GLU A 675 -11.68 -28.75 16.76
CA GLU A 675 -10.27 -29.15 16.60
C GLU A 675 -9.40 -27.99 16.12
N GLU A 676 -9.95 -27.09 15.29
CA GLU A 676 -9.29 -25.84 14.90
C GLU A 676 -9.10 -24.91 16.12
N THR A 677 -10.11 -24.81 17.00
CA THR A 677 -10.01 -24.05 18.27
C THR A 677 -8.92 -24.63 19.18
N LYS A 678 -8.88 -25.97 19.37
CA LYS A 678 -7.82 -26.64 20.13
C LYS A 678 -6.43 -26.42 19.55
N ARG A 679 -6.29 -26.46 18.22
CA ARG A 679 -5.02 -26.20 17.52
C ARG A 679 -4.55 -24.77 17.74
N ASN A 680 -5.46 -23.79 17.66
CA ASN A 680 -5.15 -22.39 17.93
C ASN A 680 -4.80 -22.15 19.41
N GLU A 681 -5.47 -22.80 20.37
CA GLU A 681 -5.05 -22.77 21.78
C GLU A 681 -3.66 -23.38 22.00
N ALA A 682 -3.36 -24.51 21.37
CA ALA A 682 -2.04 -25.13 21.47
C ALA A 682 -0.95 -24.24 20.87
N LEU A 683 -1.21 -23.62 19.71
CA LEU A 683 -0.34 -22.63 19.09
C LEU A 683 -0.10 -21.44 20.02
N LEU A 684 -1.16 -20.83 20.55
CA LEU A 684 -1.06 -19.68 21.45
C LEU A 684 -0.27 -20.02 22.74
N ARG A 685 -0.53 -21.18 23.34
CA ARG A 685 0.24 -21.67 24.51
C ARG A 685 1.72 -21.88 24.17
N SER A 686 2.02 -22.42 22.99
CA SER A 686 3.40 -22.61 22.51
C SER A 686 4.11 -21.28 22.26
N VAL A 687 3.42 -20.30 21.65
CA VAL A 687 3.96 -18.97 21.36
C VAL A 687 4.18 -18.17 22.64
N ILE A 688 3.24 -18.23 23.60
CA ILE A 688 3.42 -17.63 24.93
C ILE A 688 4.61 -18.28 25.65
N ALA A 689 4.74 -19.61 25.62
CA ALA A 689 5.87 -20.30 26.24
C ALA A 689 7.22 -19.95 25.59
N GLU A 690 7.28 -19.87 24.25
CA GLU A 690 8.49 -19.45 23.54
C GLU A 690 8.85 -17.99 23.86
N HIS A 691 7.88 -17.07 23.85
CA HIS A 691 8.10 -15.67 24.18
C HIS A 691 8.59 -15.51 25.63
N SER A 692 7.94 -16.18 26.59
CA SER A 692 8.34 -16.22 28.01
C SER A 692 9.66 -16.93 28.30
N ALA A 693 10.25 -17.64 27.32
CA ALA A 693 11.58 -18.23 27.42
C ALA A 693 12.67 -17.38 26.73
N ARG A 694 12.28 -16.31 26.02
CA ARG A 694 13.17 -15.34 25.36
C ARG A 694 13.23 -13.98 26.09
N SER A 695 12.31 -13.74 27.03
CA SER A 695 12.19 -12.56 27.88
C SER A 695 12.82 -12.78 29.26
#